data_AF-G1SWI5-F1
#
_entry.id   AF-G1SWI5-F1
#
_cell.length_a   1.000
_cell.length_b   1.000
_cell.length_c   1.000
_cell.angle_alpha   90.00
_cell.angle_beta   90.00
_cell.angle_gamma   90.00
#
_symmetry.space_group_name_H-M   'P 1'
#
loop_
_entity.id
_entity.type
_entity.pdbx_description
1 polymer ?
#
loop_
_entity_poly.entity_id
_entity_poly.type
_entity_poly.pdbx_seq_one_letter_code
_entity_poly.pdbx_strand_id
1 'polypeptide(L)'
;MGSHNENTGEKLHLAQEQLALAGDKIVSLERSLNLYRDKYQTSLSNIELLECQVKMLEGELSGLINQEPENKGDHSKVRIYTSSCMIQEHQETLKRLSQVWQKVSEQPPLIQELRNKLCPLALVLEREEALIKLQADFASYTATHRHPPSSSEDCEDIKKILKHLQEQKDSQCLHVEEYQNLVKDLRMELEAVSEQKKNIMKDMMKLELDLHGLREETSAHIERKDKETLILQHRLQELQLQFTETQKIALKKDKLLQEKDEMLHELEKKLTQIQNNLMKKEMELEKQLALTAELETTVKEAKQNSSKVECGALRAEVEQLKDSLEEARQQQRLAAQQAAQYKEEARLAQISLEDAQRKLQSCIFQDKQKADTIQELQRDLQKLQKEFATAEEELTSNRKRIEELTSELSEALRKNENCEKENRQLHKTIDEQDLKINDLLDRIQLSQHQNRELASAKSKLEDDLQEITKLLEEKREQLKKSKEREKLLEEELEALRQEGKKKEKMLKENLRKLEEENENVRTELMRYSAQLEASISKYNASQQVIQELNIEISRQKENVASLKAELEKAEQKEKHYLQTMVTKETYEELSRKSGACQDDLTQALEKLNHATSETKSLQRSLLQTQEKKAHLEDEIIAYEERMKKLNMELKKLQGFHQQSELEVHAFDKKLEEMSSQVLQWQKQHQNDLKMLAAKEEQLREFQEEMTTLKENLLADEKETCCLPQRSIAKDTCRLHRENDQIMCNMEQWAKEQKVANEKLGNKLREQVKYIAKLTGEKEPSSASRQHTSRLSCASHSHLHNVMLHLQQENKKLKTEMEEKKMKAGPPKLCTKAICPSKVEPTQKGRVCGVLGWRGTPQDMTHRMDITKYIGVPHCSGSSYC
;
A
#
# COMPACT_ATOMS: atom_id res chain seq x y z
N MET A 1 14.74 -51.18 45.86
CA MET A 1 13.33 -50.70 45.77
C MET A 1 13.03 -50.47 44.31
N GLY A 2 12.11 -51.22 43.71
CA GLY A 2 11.79 -51.09 42.29
C GLY A 2 10.47 -51.76 41.97
N SER A 3 9.42 -50.95 41.80
CA SER A 3 8.02 -51.38 41.56
C SER A 3 7.11 -50.20 41.18
N HIS A 4 7.65 -49.16 40.52
CA HIS A 4 6.94 -47.88 40.32
C HIS A 4 6.97 -47.31 38.90
N ASN A 5 7.61 -47.98 37.93
CA ASN A 5 7.78 -47.44 36.57
C ASN A 5 6.82 -48.02 35.52
N GLU A 6 6.00 -49.00 35.89
CA GLU A 6 4.99 -49.61 35.00
C GLU A 6 3.66 -48.83 35.07
N ASN A 7 3.23 -48.47 36.28
CA ASN A 7 1.98 -47.74 36.56
C ASN A 7 1.91 -46.35 35.90
N THR A 8 3.07 -45.72 35.64
CA THR A 8 3.18 -44.47 34.88
C THR A 8 2.98 -44.69 33.38
N GLY A 9 3.41 -45.82 32.83
CA GLY A 9 3.17 -46.21 31.44
C GLY A 9 1.69 -46.52 31.18
N GLU A 10 1.06 -47.30 32.08
CA GLU A 10 -0.38 -47.60 32.02
C GLU A 10 -1.24 -46.33 32.06
N LYS A 11 -0.91 -45.38 32.93
CA LYS A 11 -1.59 -44.08 33.01
C LYS A 11 -1.38 -43.21 31.77
N LEU A 12 -0.21 -43.26 31.14
CA LEU A 12 0.05 -42.57 29.87
C LEU A 12 -0.82 -43.18 28.75
N HIS A 13 -0.86 -44.52 28.66
CA HIS A 13 -1.69 -45.22 27.68
C HIS A 13 -3.18 -44.89 27.85
N LEU A 14 -3.69 -44.96 29.09
CA LEU A 14 -5.09 -44.64 29.39
C LEU A 14 -5.43 -43.17 29.08
N ALA A 15 -4.50 -42.24 29.29
CA ALA A 15 -4.66 -40.84 28.91
C ALA A 15 -4.65 -40.63 27.39
N GLN A 16 -3.80 -41.35 26.65
CA GLN A 16 -3.80 -41.33 25.18
C GLN A 16 -5.08 -41.95 24.59
N GLU A 17 -5.60 -43.02 25.21
CA GLU A 17 -6.84 -43.68 24.83
C GLU A 17 -8.07 -42.78 25.10
N GLN A 18 -8.10 -42.07 26.24
CA GLN A 18 -9.12 -41.04 26.51
C GLN A 18 -9.02 -39.85 25.55
N LEU A 19 -7.80 -39.44 25.15
CA LEU A 19 -7.59 -38.41 24.12
C LEU A 19 -8.08 -38.85 22.73
N ALA A 20 -7.87 -40.12 22.36
CA ALA A 20 -8.39 -40.68 21.11
C ALA A 20 -9.93 -40.70 21.12
N LEU A 21 -10.55 -41.21 22.19
CA LEU A 21 -12.01 -41.22 22.37
C LEU A 21 -12.62 -39.80 22.40
N ALA A 22 -11.90 -38.82 22.96
CA ALA A 22 -12.30 -37.41 22.90
C ALA A 22 -12.21 -36.86 21.47
N GLY A 23 -11.15 -37.19 20.72
CA GLY A 23 -10.99 -36.84 19.30
C GLY A 23 -12.11 -37.40 18.42
N ASP A 24 -12.41 -38.69 18.54
CA ASP A 24 -13.51 -39.34 17.82
C ASP A 24 -14.87 -38.69 18.15
N LYS A 25 -15.08 -38.31 19.42
CA LYS A 25 -16.30 -37.63 19.85
C LYS A 25 -16.41 -36.21 19.30
N ILE A 26 -15.29 -35.47 19.19
CA ILE A 26 -15.24 -34.16 18.53
C ILE A 26 -15.58 -34.31 17.04
N VAL A 27 -14.92 -35.24 16.33
CA VAL A 27 -15.18 -35.50 14.90
C VAL A 27 -16.63 -35.95 14.66
N SER A 28 -17.23 -36.72 15.58
CA SER A 28 -18.64 -37.08 15.52
C SER A 28 -19.57 -35.87 15.72
N LEU A 29 -19.23 -34.95 16.62
CA LEU A 29 -19.99 -33.72 16.84
C LEU A 29 -19.88 -32.78 15.64
N GLU A 30 -18.69 -32.58 15.08
CA GLU A 30 -18.46 -31.80 13.86
C GLU A 30 -19.28 -32.31 12.67
N ARG A 31 -19.30 -33.63 12.45
CA ARG A 31 -20.16 -34.26 11.44
C ARG A 31 -21.64 -33.98 11.69
N SER A 32 -22.11 -34.05 12.94
CA SER A 32 -23.50 -33.75 13.28
C SER A 32 -23.89 -32.27 13.09
N LEU A 33 -22.95 -31.36 13.37
CA LEU A 33 -23.15 -29.92 13.26
C LEU A 33 -23.11 -29.46 11.79
N ASN A 34 -22.24 -30.06 10.97
CA ASN A 34 -22.26 -29.85 9.52
C ASN A 34 -23.56 -30.39 8.91
N LEU A 35 -24.01 -31.60 9.28
CA LEU A 35 -25.32 -32.13 8.83
C LEU A 35 -26.50 -31.22 9.21
N TYR A 36 -26.44 -30.55 10.37
CA TYR A 36 -27.45 -29.57 10.77
C TYR A 36 -27.35 -28.29 9.92
N ARG A 37 -26.15 -27.80 9.64
CA ARG A 37 -25.89 -26.65 8.74
C ARG A 37 -26.41 -26.91 7.33
N ASP A 38 -26.14 -28.08 6.77
CA ASP A 38 -26.57 -28.47 5.43
C ASP A 38 -28.11 -28.55 5.33
N LYS A 39 -28.76 -29.11 6.36
CA LYS A 39 -30.23 -29.13 6.46
C LYS A 39 -30.82 -27.72 6.60
N TYR A 40 -30.20 -26.86 7.39
CA TYR A 40 -30.62 -25.46 7.55
C TYR A 40 -30.48 -24.68 6.23
N GLN A 41 -29.35 -24.83 5.53
CA GLN A 41 -29.14 -24.21 4.22
C GLN A 41 -30.13 -24.73 3.17
N THR A 42 -30.41 -26.04 3.16
CA THR A 42 -31.44 -26.64 2.30
C THR A 42 -32.83 -26.08 2.62
N SER A 43 -33.14 -25.85 3.90
CA SER A 43 -34.40 -25.23 4.32
C SER A 43 -34.50 -23.77 3.89
N LEU A 44 -33.40 -23.00 3.93
CA LEU A 44 -33.37 -21.62 3.42
C LEU A 44 -33.66 -21.59 1.92
N SER A 45 -32.96 -22.39 1.11
CA SER A 45 -33.19 -22.37 -0.34
C SER A 45 -34.54 -22.95 -0.77
N ASN A 46 -35.17 -23.79 0.05
CA ASN A 46 -36.58 -24.14 -0.13
C ASN A 46 -37.53 -22.97 0.19
N ILE A 47 -37.22 -22.12 1.17
CA ILE A 47 -37.99 -20.89 1.46
C ILE A 47 -37.80 -19.87 0.33
N GLU A 48 -36.57 -19.65 -0.12
CA GLU A 48 -36.26 -18.78 -1.28
C GLU A 48 -37.04 -19.20 -2.53
N LEU A 49 -37.11 -20.52 -2.82
CA LEU A 49 -37.89 -21.06 -3.94
C LEU A 49 -39.40 -20.84 -3.77
N LEU A 50 -39.94 -21.01 -2.55
CA LEU A 50 -41.35 -20.74 -2.27
C LEU A 50 -41.68 -19.24 -2.38
N GLU A 51 -40.80 -18.35 -1.92
CA GLU A 51 -40.95 -16.91 -2.11
C GLU A 51 -40.93 -16.51 -3.59
N CYS A 52 -40.07 -17.14 -4.40
CA CYS A 52 -40.07 -16.95 -5.85
C CYS A 52 -41.39 -17.43 -6.48
N GLN A 53 -41.93 -18.58 -6.05
CA GLN A 53 -43.23 -19.06 -6.53
C GLN A 53 -44.38 -18.13 -6.13
N VAL A 54 -44.40 -17.63 -4.90
CA VAL A 54 -45.38 -16.62 -4.45
C VAL A 54 -45.28 -15.35 -5.30
N LYS A 55 -44.07 -14.81 -5.53
CA LYS A 55 -43.88 -13.59 -6.34
C LYS A 55 -44.29 -13.78 -7.80
N MET A 56 -44.13 -14.97 -8.38
CA MET A 56 -44.67 -15.25 -9.73
C MET A 56 -46.20 -15.30 -9.72
N LEU A 57 -46.81 -15.98 -8.75
CA LEU A 57 -48.28 -16.06 -8.62
C LEU A 57 -48.91 -14.69 -8.33
N GLU A 58 -48.26 -13.83 -7.52
CA GLU A 58 -48.64 -12.43 -7.32
C GLU A 58 -48.54 -11.62 -8.62
N GLY A 59 -47.47 -11.83 -9.40
CA GLY A 59 -47.29 -11.25 -10.72
C GLY A 59 -48.40 -11.65 -11.69
N GLU A 60 -48.72 -12.95 -11.79
CA GLU A 60 -49.82 -13.49 -12.60
C GLU A 60 -51.18 -12.95 -12.16
N LEU A 61 -51.44 -12.86 -10.85
CA LEU A 61 -52.65 -12.27 -10.30
C LEU A 61 -52.76 -10.78 -10.68
N SER A 62 -51.66 -10.04 -10.61
CA SER A 62 -51.62 -8.63 -11.03
C SER A 62 -51.83 -8.47 -12.54
N GLY A 63 -51.34 -9.41 -13.35
CA GLY A 63 -51.57 -9.44 -14.80
C GLY A 63 -53.03 -9.69 -15.17
N LEU A 64 -53.74 -10.51 -14.39
CA LEU A 64 -55.17 -10.75 -14.54
C LEU A 64 -56.01 -9.55 -14.06
N ILE A 65 -55.65 -8.93 -12.93
CA ILE A 65 -56.36 -7.75 -12.39
C ILE A 65 -56.17 -6.52 -13.30
N ASN A 66 -55.00 -6.35 -13.92
CA ASN A 66 -54.75 -5.25 -14.85
C ASN A 66 -55.35 -5.46 -16.26
N GLN A 67 -56.10 -6.54 -16.50
CA GLN A 67 -56.93 -6.72 -17.70
C GLN A 67 -58.40 -6.36 -17.45
N GLU A 68 -58.65 -5.26 -16.74
CA GLU A 68 -59.94 -4.59 -16.78
C GLU A 68 -60.16 -3.99 -18.19
N PRO A 69 -61.22 -4.35 -18.92
CA PRO A 69 -61.42 -3.86 -20.27
C PRO A 69 -61.95 -2.42 -20.27
N GLU A 70 -61.13 -1.47 -20.72
CA GLU A 70 -61.62 -0.12 -21.09
C GLU A 70 -62.74 -0.26 -22.13
N ASN A 71 -63.98 0.00 -21.73
CA ASN A 71 -65.07 0.19 -22.69
C ASN A 71 -66.12 1.18 -22.19
N LYS A 72 -66.35 2.24 -22.98
CA LYS A 72 -67.22 3.36 -22.63
C LYS A 72 -68.55 3.25 -23.38
N GLY A 73 -69.60 2.85 -22.67
CA GLY A 73 -70.99 3.06 -23.07
C GLY A 73 -71.73 1.86 -23.69
N ASP A 74 -72.98 1.74 -23.28
CA ASP A 74 -74.14 1.13 -23.95
C ASP A 74 -74.02 -0.27 -24.58
N HIS A 75 -74.41 -1.25 -23.75
CA HIS A 75 -75.41 -2.29 -24.07
C HIS A 75 -75.33 -3.05 -25.42
N SER A 76 -74.89 -4.32 -25.35
CA SER A 76 -75.77 -5.44 -25.75
C SER A 76 -75.35 -6.78 -25.16
N LYS A 77 -76.29 -7.75 -25.16
CA LYS A 77 -76.07 -9.13 -24.69
C LYS A 77 -75.30 -9.94 -25.74
N VAL A 78 -74.00 -10.16 -25.55
CA VAL A 78 -73.26 -11.18 -26.30
C VAL A 78 -72.66 -12.22 -25.34
N ARG A 79 -73.20 -13.43 -25.40
CA ARG A 79 -72.64 -14.60 -24.70
C ARG A 79 -71.41 -15.08 -25.48
N ILE A 80 -70.22 -14.97 -24.89
CA ILE A 80 -68.99 -15.60 -25.41
C ILE A 80 -68.54 -16.66 -24.39
N TYR A 81 -68.10 -17.82 -24.91
CA TYR A 81 -67.69 -18.96 -24.09
C TYR A 81 -66.35 -18.68 -23.39
N THR A 82 -66.34 -18.63 -22.06
CA THR A 82 -65.12 -18.97 -21.30
C THR A 82 -64.81 -20.44 -21.53
N SER A 83 -63.56 -20.76 -21.89
CA SER A 83 -63.18 -22.11 -22.28
C SER A 83 -63.14 -23.05 -21.07
N SER A 84 -63.51 -24.32 -21.29
CA SER A 84 -63.58 -25.32 -20.21
C SER A 84 -62.21 -25.60 -19.56
N CYS A 85 -61.11 -25.27 -20.23
CA CYS A 85 -59.75 -25.43 -19.72
C CYS A 85 -59.49 -24.53 -18.50
N MET A 86 -59.75 -23.22 -18.64
CA MET A 86 -59.52 -22.23 -17.58
C MET A 86 -60.34 -22.54 -16.32
N ILE A 87 -61.58 -23.05 -16.49
CA ILE A 87 -62.45 -23.42 -15.37
C ILE A 87 -61.93 -24.67 -14.65
N GLN A 88 -61.41 -25.66 -15.39
CA GLN A 88 -60.81 -26.86 -14.82
C GLN A 88 -59.52 -26.53 -14.05
N GLU A 89 -58.64 -25.71 -14.62
CA GLU A 89 -57.42 -25.25 -13.96
C GLU A 89 -57.74 -24.43 -12.71
N HIS A 90 -58.70 -23.50 -12.77
CA HIS A 90 -59.09 -22.71 -11.60
C HIS A 90 -59.71 -23.58 -10.50
N GLN A 91 -60.51 -24.60 -10.85
CA GLN A 91 -60.98 -25.61 -9.89
C GLN A 91 -59.85 -26.47 -9.31
N GLU A 92 -58.84 -26.82 -10.10
CA GLU A 92 -57.72 -27.62 -9.61
C GLU A 92 -56.78 -26.81 -8.72
N THR A 93 -56.51 -25.54 -9.05
CA THR A 93 -55.75 -24.61 -8.20
C THR A 93 -56.50 -24.34 -6.90
N LEU A 94 -57.83 -24.18 -6.92
CA LEU A 94 -58.65 -24.12 -5.71
C LEU A 94 -58.59 -25.43 -4.90
N LYS A 95 -58.55 -26.60 -5.55
CA LYS A 95 -58.35 -27.90 -4.89
C LYS A 95 -56.97 -28.00 -4.23
N ARG A 96 -55.90 -27.57 -4.90
CA ARG A 96 -54.53 -27.56 -4.39
C ARG A 96 -54.39 -26.59 -3.22
N LEU A 97 -54.94 -25.37 -3.34
CA LEU A 97 -55.05 -24.41 -2.22
C LEU A 97 -55.84 -24.99 -1.05
N SER A 98 -56.99 -25.62 -1.30
CA SER A 98 -57.80 -26.26 -0.25
C SER A 98 -57.05 -27.41 0.43
N GLN A 99 -56.27 -28.21 -0.29
CA GLN A 99 -55.41 -29.26 0.29
C GLN A 99 -54.24 -28.69 1.10
N VAL A 100 -53.63 -27.58 0.65
CA VAL A 100 -52.58 -26.87 1.41
C VAL A 100 -53.17 -26.26 2.68
N TRP A 101 -54.30 -25.55 2.60
CA TRP A 101 -55.01 -25.01 3.75
C TRP A 101 -55.48 -26.10 4.72
N GLN A 102 -55.94 -27.26 4.21
CA GLN A 102 -56.27 -28.40 5.06
C GLN A 102 -55.04 -28.92 5.79
N LYS A 103 -53.91 -29.15 5.12
CA LYS A 103 -52.66 -29.58 5.76
C LYS A 103 -52.11 -28.55 6.76
N VAL A 104 -52.29 -27.26 6.49
CA VAL A 104 -51.99 -26.19 7.45
C VAL A 104 -52.95 -26.21 8.65
N SER A 105 -54.23 -26.56 8.46
CA SER A 105 -55.20 -26.75 9.55
C SER A 105 -54.99 -28.05 10.36
N GLU A 106 -54.29 -29.04 9.78
CA GLU A 106 -53.90 -30.29 10.44
C GLU A 106 -52.62 -30.15 11.29
N GLN A 107 -51.85 -29.06 11.14
CA GLN A 107 -50.70 -28.78 12.02
C GLN A 107 -51.10 -28.30 13.44
N PRO A 108 -52.04 -27.35 13.64
CA PRO A 108 -52.53 -26.97 14.96
C PRO A 108 -52.97 -28.14 15.88
N PRO A 109 -53.77 -29.14 15.45
CA PRO A 109 -54.10 -30.27 16.32
C PRO A 109 -52.88 -31.14 16.64
N LEU A 110 -51.92 -31.32 15.72
CA LEU A 110 -50.68 -32.04 16.01
C LEU A 110 -49.78 -31.28 17.00
N ILE A 111 -49.68 -29.95 16.87
CA ILE A 111 -49.00 -29.07 17.81
C ILE A 111 -49.71 -29.06 19.17
N GLN A 112 -51.04 -29.12 19.19
CA GLN A 112 -51.83 -29.22 20.41
C GLN A 112 -51.70 -30.60 21.06
N GLU A 113 -51.63 -31.69 20.30
CA GLU A 113 -51.38 -33.03 20.79
C GLU A 113 -49.96 -33.15 21.40
N LEU A 114 -48.96 -32.56 20.74
CA LEU A 114 -47.60 -32.43 21.28
C LEU A 114 -47.57 -31.58 22.55
N ARG A 115 -48.30 -30.46 22.60
CA ARG A 115 -48.46 -29.64 23.82
C ARG A 115 -49.15 -30.40 24.94
N ASN A 116 -50.20 -31.17 24.66
CA ASN A 116 -50.90 -31.99 25.64
C ASN A 116 -49.95 -33.08 26.19
N LYS A 117 -49.18 -33.75 25.31
CA LYS A 117 -48.16 -34.76 25.69
C LYS A 117 -46.95 -34.17 26.43
N LEU A 118 -46.64 -32.89 26.23
CA LEU A 118 -45.56 -32.17 26.90
C LEU A 118 -46.00 -31.35 28.12
N CYS A 119 -47.29 -31.33 28.48
CA CYS A 119 -47.79 -30.54 29.60
C CYS A 119 -47.54 -31.26 30.93
N PRO A 120 -46.55 -30.86 31.76
CA PRO A 120 -46.27 -31.56 33.00
C PRO A 120 -47.37 -31.31 34.03
N LEU A 121 -48.03 -30.16 33.93
CA LEU A 121 -49.08 -29.72 34.83
C LEU A 121 -50.33 -30.63 34.75
N ALA A 122 -50.67 -31.13 33.56
CA ALA A 122 -51.78 -32.08 33.40
C ALA A 122 -51.47 -33.42 34.09
N LEU A 123 -50.29 -33.99 33.84
CA LEU A 123 -49.84 -35.24 34.47
C LEU A 123 -49.57 -35.10 35.98
N VAL A 124 -49.26 -33.89 36.47
CA VAL A 124 -49.19 -33.60 37.91
C VAL A 124 -50.59 -33.52 38.51
N LEU A 125 -51.53 -32.79 37.89
CA LEU A 125 -52.91 -32.69 38.35
C LEU A 125 -53.64 -34.05 38.33
N GLU A 126 -53.47 -34.87 37.29
CA GLU A 126 -54.01 -36.24 37.26
C GLU A 126 -53.42 -37.11 38.39
N ARG A 127 -52.15 -36.90 38.76
CA ARG A 127 -51.51 -37.59 39.88
C ARG A 127 -51.92 -37.05 41.24
N GLU A 128 -52.18 -35.75 41.37
CA GLU A 128 -52.74 -35.14 42.58
C GLU A 128 -54.20 -35.56 42.77
N GLU A 129 -55.04 -35.56 41.73
CA GLU A 129 -56.40 -36.11 41.78
C GLU A 129 -56.39 -37.61 42.11
N ALA A 130 -55.46 -38.39 41.52
CA ALA A 130 -55.30 -39.80 41.87
C ALA A 130 -54.83 -40.00 43.33
N LEU A 131 -53.95 -39.13 43.85
CA LEU A 131 -53.51 -39.14 45.25
C LEU A 131 -54.64 -38.75 46.21
N ILE A 132 -55.36 -37.66 45.93
CA ILE A 132 -56.52 -37.19 46.69
C ILE A 132 -57.60 -38.27 46.69
N LYS A 133 -57.84 -38.92 45.55
CA LYS A 133 -58.76 -40.05 45.43
C LYS A 133 -58.28 -41.26 46.23
N LEU A 134 -57.02 -41.68 46.11
CA LEU A 134 -56.48 -42.76 46.96
C LEU A 134 -56.58 -42.40 48.44
N GLN A 135 -56.33 -41.16 48.82
CA GLN A 135 -56.40 -40.69 50.20
C GLN A 135 -57.85 -40.66 50.73
N ALA A 136 -58.82 -40.30 49.88
CA ALA A 136 -60.25 -40.41 50.18
C ALA A 136 -60.72 -41.87 50.26
N ASP A 137 -60.25 -42.74 49.36
CA ASP A 137 -60.53 -44.18 49.37
C ASP A 137 -59.89 -44.84 50.62
N PHE A 138 -58.69 -44.42 51.04
CA PHE A 138 -58.02 -44.89 52.26
C PHE A 138 -58.71 -44.36 53.53
N ALA A 139 -59.22 -43.13 53.52
CA ALA A 139 -60.06 -42.59 54.60
C ALA A 139 -61.41 -43.33 54.68
N SER A 140 -62.03 -43.64 53.55
CA SER A 140 -63.25 -44.45 53.45
C SER A 140 -63.02 -45.88 53.96
N TYR A 141 -61.91 -46.51 53.56
CA TYR A 141 -61.50 -47.84 54.02
C TYR A 141 -61.23 -47.86 55.53
N THR A 142 -60.49 -46.89 56.07
CA THR A 142 -60.22 -46.82 57.52
C THR A 142 -61.46 -46.43 58.35
N ALA A 143 -62.43 -45.71 57.77
CA ALA A 143 -63.72 -45.45 58.40
C ALA A 143 -64.66 -46.68 58.40
N THR A 144 -64.63 -47.51 57.35
CA THR A 144 -65.51 -48.68 57.20
C THR A 144 -64.90 -49.98 57.74
N HIS A 145 -63.59 -50.10 57.87
CA HIS A 145 -62.88 -51.27 58.40
C HIS A 145 -62.07 -50.90 59.66
N ARG A 146 -62.79 -50.53 60.72
CA ARG A 146 -62.22 -50.15 62.02
C ARG A 146 -61.78 -51.35 62.87
N HIS A 147 -61.01 -52.27 62.28
CA HIS A 147 -60.34 -53.35 62.99
C HIS A 147 -58.88 -52.94 63.28
N PRO A 148 -58.40 -53.02 64.55
CA PRO A 148 -56.98 -52.92 64.83
C PRO A 148 -56.22 -54.05 64.12
N PRO A 149 -55.09 -53.79 63.46
CA PRO A 149 -54.28 -54.85 62.85
C PRO A 149 -53.85 -55.83 63.94
N SER A 150 -54.36 -57.05 63.87
CA SER A 150 -54.24 -58.06 64.94
C SER A 150 -52.93 -58.88 64.83
N SER A 151 -51.90 -58.27 64.24
CA SER A 151 -50.60 -58.83 63.91
C SER A 151 -49.55 -57.73 64.07
N SER A 152 -48.42 -58.07 64.70
CA SER A 152 -47.34 -57.10 64.95
C SER A 152 -46.36 -56.96 63.79
N GLU A 153 -46.30 -57.93 62.87
CA GLU A 153 -45.31 -57.95 61.78
C GLU A 153 -45.76 -57.06 60.61
N ASP A 154 -47.03 -57.17 60.19
CA ASP A 154 -47.61 -56.32 59.14
C ASP A 154 -47.48 -54.81 59.45
N CYS A 155 -47.59 -54.45 60.74
CA CYS A 155 -47.42 -53.07 61.19
C CYS A 155 -45.97 -52.57 61.06
N GLU A 156 -44.97 -53.43 61.25
CA GLU A 156 -43.55 -53.08 61.07
C GLU A 156 -43.15 -53.06 59.60
N ASP A 157 -43.67 -53.95 58.75
CA ASP A 157 -43.37 -53.93 57.32
C ASP A 157 -44.01 -52.72 56.62
N ILE A 158 -45.22 -52.31 57.01
CA ILE A 158 -45.81 -51.04 56.57
C ILE A 158 -44.94 -49.85 57.02
N LYS A 159 -44.40 -49.83 58.24
CA LYS A 159 -43.46 -48.78 58.70
C LYS A 159 -42.17 -48.77 57.87
N LYS A 160 -41.60 -49.93 57.53
CA LYS A 160 -40.40 -50.03 56.68
C LYS A 160 -40.67 -49.47 55.28
N ILE A 161 -41.81 -49.82 54.68
CA ILE A 161 -42.22 -49.31 53.35
C ILE A 161 -42.42 -47.79 53.40
N LEU A 162 -43.13 -47.27 54.40
CA LEU A 162 -43.33 -45.82 54.57
C LEU A 162 -42.01 -45.07 54.81
N LYS A 163 -41.10 -45.64 55.60
CA LYS A 163 -39.75 -45.09 55.82
C LYS A 163 -38.94 -45.05 54.52
N HIS A 164 -38.97 -46.13 53.74
CA HIS A 164 -38.27 -46.19 52.45
C HIS A 164 -38.84 -45.19 51.43
N LEU A 165 -40.17 -45.04 51.35
CA LEU A 165 -40.81 -44.05 50.49
C LEU A 165 -40.50 -42.61 50.92
N GLN A 166 -40.41 -42.34 52.22
CA GLN A 166 -40.00 -41.04 52.74
C GLN A 166 -38.51 -40.76 52.45
N GLU A 167 -37.62 -41.74 52.61
CA GLU A 167 -36.20 -41.64 52.23
C GLU A 167 -36.03 -41.41 50.72
N GLN A 168 -36.82 -42.11 49.89
CA GLN A 168 -36.83 -41.93 48.44
C GLN A 168 -37.33 -40.55 48.04
N LYS A 169 -38.40 -40.04 48.69
CA LYS A 169 -38.89 -38.68 48.51
C LYS A 169 -37.82 -37.65 48.86
N ASP A 170 -37.19 -37.77 50.04
CA ASP A 170 -36.23 -36.78 50.51
C ASP A 170 -34.93 -36.80 49.65
N SER A 171 -34.53 -37.97 49.13
CA SER A 171 -33.50 -38.09 48.09
C SER A 171 -33.89 -37.42 46.77
N GLN A 172 -35.16 -37.50 46.36
CA GLN A 172 -35.65 -36.79 45.17
C GLN A 172 -35.72 -35.27 45.39
N CYS A 173 -36.06 -34.82 46.60
CA CYS A 173 -35.98 -33.39 46.96
C CYS A 173 -34.55 -32.85 46.84
N LEU A 174 -33.55 -33.59 47.35
CA LEU A 174 -32.14 -33.22 47.20
C LEU A 174 -31.71 -33.11 45.72
N HIS A 175 -32.07 -34.08 44.88
CA HIS A 175 -31.78 -33.99 43.44
C HIS A 175 -32.49 -32.81 42.75
N VAL A 176 -33.72 -32.46 43.17
CA VAL A 176 -34.40 -31.25 42.69
C VAL A 176 -33.66 -29.98 43.11
N GLU A 177 -33.11 -29.91 44.32
CA GLU A 177 -32.26 -28.80 44.77
C GLU A 177 -30.93 -28.73 44.00
N GLU A 178 -30.27 -29.87 43.76
CA GLU A 178 -29.05 -29.96 42.92
C GLU A 178 -29.31 -29.44 41.50
N TYR A 179 -30.37 -29.90 40.83
CA TYR A 179 -30.75 -29.38 39.52
C TYR A 179 -31.15 -27.90 39.56
N GLN A 180 -31.83 -27.44 40.62
CA GLN A 180 -32.17 -26.03 40.78
C GLN A 180 -30.92 -25.16 40.97
N ASN A 181 -29.88 -25.67 41.64
CA ASN A 181 -28.60 -24.99 41.80
C ASN A 181 -27.81 -24.95 40.49
N LEU A 182 -27.70 -26.08 39.77
CA LEU A 182 -27.10 -26.10 38.43
C LEU A 182 -27.80 -25.13 37.46
N VAL A 183 -29.12 -24.97 37.56
CA VAL A 183 -29.89 -23.98 36.78
C VAL A 183 -29.63 -22.54 37.23
N LYS A 184 -29.21 -22.27 38.48
CA LYS A 184 -28.73 -20.94 38.91
C LYS A 184 -27.33 -20.68 38.34
N ASP A 185 -26.44 -21.65 38.42
CA ASP A 185 -25.05 -21.52 37.95
C ASP A 185 -25.00 -21.29 36.43
N LEU A 186 -25.72 -22.09 35.64
CA LEU A 186 -25.84 -21.89 34.19
C LEU A 186 -26.49 -20.54 33.81
N ARG A 187 -27.33 -19.94 34.68
CA ARG A 187 -27.85 -18.58 34.47
C ARG A 187 -26.78 -17.52 34.74
N MET A 188 -25.98 -17.68 35.79
CA MET A 188 -24.86 -16.78 36.10
C MET A 188 -23.77 -16.84 35.02
N GLU A 189 -23.44 -18.03 34.51
CA GLU A 189 -22.53 -18.18 33.37
C GLU A 189 -23.08 -17.53 32.10
N LEU A 190 -24.36 -17.73 31.78
CA LEU A 190 -25.01 -17.09 30.63
C LEU A 190 -25.00 -15.56 30.75
N GLU A 191 -25.26 -15.01 31.94
CA GLU A 191 -25.22 -13.57 32.21
C GLU A 191 -23.79 -13.02 32.08
N ALA A 192 -22.79 -13.71 32.64
CA ALA A 192 -21.37 -13.36 32.50
C ALA A 192 -20.89 -13.38 31.03
N VAL A 193 -21.27 -14.42 30.26
CA VAL A 193 -20.98 -14.50 28.81
C VAL A 193 -21.70 -13.40 28.03
N SER A 194 -22.92 -13.02 28.43
CA SER A 194 -23.64 -11.91 27.80
C SER A 194 -22.97 -10.56 28.03
N GLU A 195 -22.42 -10.32 29.23
CA GLU A 195 -21.66 -9.12 29.57
C GLU A 195 -20.29 -9.14 28.89
N GLN A 196 -19.62 -10.30 28.78
CA GLN A 196 -18.40 -10.43 28.01
C GLN A 196 -18.64 -10.12 26.52
N LYS A 197 -19.70 -10.65 25.91
CA LYS A 197 -20.12 -10.33 24.53
C LYS A 197 -20.34 -8.82 24.36
N LYS A 198 -21.03 -8.19 25.31
CA LYS A 198 -21.30 -6.74 25.32
C LYS A 198 -20.01 -5.90 25.41
N ASN A 199 -19.03 -6.31 26.19
CA ASN A 199 -17.72 -5.64 26.25
C ASN A 199 -16.91 -5.83 24.95
N ILE A 200 -16.86 -7.06 24.40
CA ILE A 200 -16.22 -7.32 23.10
C ILE A 200 -16.86 -6.48 21.98
N MET A 201 -18.19 -6.38 21.95
CA MET A 201 -18.92 -5.59 20.96
C MET A 201 -18.62 -4.09 21.08
N LYS A 202 -18.49 -3.57 22.30
CA LYS A 202 -18.08 -2.18 22.56
C LYS A 202 -16.64 -1.90 22.10
N ASP A 203 -15.70 -2.82 22.37
CA ASP A 203 -14.32 -2.67 21.92
C ASP A 203 -14.19 -2.82 20.40
N MET A 204 -15.02 -3.67 19.77
CA MET A 204 -15.15 -3.77 18.32
C MET A 204 -15.66 -2.46 17.70
N MET A 205 -16.75 -1.88 18.21
CA MET A 205 -17.25 -0.57 17.76
C MET A 205 -16.19 0.53 17.92
N LYS A 206 -15.41 0.51 19.00
CA LYS A 206 -14.29 1.44 19.20
C LYS A 206 -13.21 1.25 18.14
N LEU A 207 -12.76 0.01 17.90
CA LEU A 207 -11.76 -0.30 16.87
C LEU A 207 -12.23 0.11 15.47
N GLU A 208 -13.52 -0.03 15.16
CA GLU A 208 -14.08 0.43 13.89
C GLU A 208 -14.08 1.96 13.76
N LEU A 209 -14.40 2.70 14.83
CA LEU A 209 -14.29 4.17 14.85
C LEU A 209 -12.84 4.65 14.75
N ASP A 210 -11.91 3.96 15.41
CA ASP A 210 -10.47 4.26 15.32
C ASP A 210 -9.92 3.92 13.92
N LEU A 211 -10.42 2.86 13.26
CA LEU A 211 -10.11 2.52 11.85
C LEU A 211 -10.74 3.50 10.85
N HIS A 212 -11.91 4.08 11.13
CA HIS A 212 -12.51 5.09 10.26
C HIS A 212 -11.73 6.41 10.29
N GLY A 213 -11.33 6.87 11.49
CA GLY A 213 -10.41 8.01 11.62
C GLY A 213 -9.12 7.79 10.84
N LEU A 214 -8.44 6.65 11.06
CA LEU A 214 -7.24 6.25 10.31
C LEU A 214 -7.37 6.41 8.79
N ARG A 215 -8.52 6.04 8.20
CA ARG A 215 -8.75 6.14 6.75
C ARG A 215 -8.94 7.57 6.28
N GLU A 216 -9.75 8.35 6.98
CA GLU A 216 -10.04 9.75 6.66
C GLU A 216 -8.76 10.60 6.76
N GLU A 217 -7.94 10.32 7.77
CA GLU A 217 -6.65 10.99 7.99
C GLU A 217 -5.57 10.55 6.98
N THR A 218 -5.54 9.26 6.61
CA THR A 218 -4.68 8.78 5.51
C THR A 218 -5.06 9.45 4.19
N SER A 219 -6.35 9.57 3.89
CA SER A 219 -6.85 10.30 2.71
C SER A 219 -6.44 11.77 2.74
N ALA A 220 -6.57 12.43 3.89
CA ALA A 220 -6.13 13.82 4.07
C ALA A 220 -4.60 14.00 4.08
N HIS A 221 -3.81 12.93 4.29
CA HIS A 221 -2.36 12.94 4.08
C HIS A 221 -2.00 12.75 2.60
N ILE A 222 -2.66 11.83 1.89
CA ILE A 222 -2.50 11.64 0.45
C ILE A 222 -2.84 12.94 -0.30
N GLU A 223 -4.00 13.56 -0.01
CA GLU A 223 -4.40 14.83 -0.66
C GLU A 223 -3.40 15.97 -0.41
N ARG A 224 -2.70 15.98 0.73
CA ARG A 224 -1.59 16.91 1.00
C ARG A 224 -0.35 16.55 0.18
N LYS A 225 0.03 15.27 0.13
CA LYS A 225 1.19 14.79 -0.65
C LYS A 225 1.01 14.97 -2.15
N ASP A 226 -0.21 14.84 -2.67
CA ASP A 226 -0.53 15.14 -4.07
C ASP A 226 -0.34 16.63 -4.37
N LYS A 227 -0.81 17.53 -3.49
CA LYS A 227 -0.61 18.98 -3.62
C LYS A 227 0.86 19.37 -3.52
N GLU A 228 1.61 18.80 -2.58
CA GLU A 228 3.06 18.98 -2.47
C GLU A 228 3.78 18.49 -3.74
N THR A 229 3.38 17.32 -4.26
CA THR A 229 3.95 16.72 -5.48
C THR A 229 3.69 17.58 -6.71
N LEU A 230 2.47 18.12 -6.87
CA LEU A 230 2.12 19.04 -7.96
C LEU A 230 2.95 20.35 -7.89
N ILE A 231 3.17 20.90 -6.70
CA ILE A 231 4.02 22.09 -6.50
C ILE A 231 5.48 21.78 -6.86
N LEU A 232 6.02 20.64 -6.40
CA LEU A 232 7.37 20.20 -6.71
C LEU A 232 7.55 19.89 -8.21
N GLN A 233 6.56 19.28 -8.86
CA GLN A 233 6.55 18.98 -10.29
C GLN A 233 6.52 20.27 -11.12
N HIS A 234 5.69 21.24 -10.76
CA HIS A 234 5.70 22.58 -11.40
C HIS A 234 7.05 23.26 -11.23
N ARG A 235 7.64 23.23 -10.02
CA ARG A 235 8.97 23.82 -9.77
C ARG A 235 10.09 23.10 -10.53
N LEU A 236 9.99 21.79 -10.72
CA LEU A 236 10.93 21.02 -11.54
C LEU A 236 10.82 21.40 -13.03
N GLN A 237 9.60 21.56 -13.56
CA GLN A 237 9.37 22.05 -14.93
C GLN A 237 9.93 23.47 -15.12
N GLU A 238 9.74 24.36 -14.15
CA GLU A 238 10.28 25.73 -14.16
C GLU A 238 11.82 25.73 -14.17
N LEU A 239 12.45 24.93 -13.30
CA LEU A 239 13.91 24.77 -13.25
C LEU A 239 14.46 24.13 -14.53
N GLN A 240 13.74 23.17 -15.12
CA GLN A 240 14.10 22.53 -16.39
C GLN A 240 14.01 23.54 -17.55
N LEU A 241 13.00 24.41 -17.57
CA LEU A 241 12.90 25.50 -18.54
C LEU A 241 14.09 26.46 -18.40
N GLN A 242 14.37 26.94 -17.17
CA GLN A 242 15.52 27.81 -16.86
C GLN A 242 16.86 27.16 -17.25
N PHE A 243 17.02 25.85 -17.06
CA PHE A 243 18.20 25.11 -17.50
C PHE A 243 18.33 25.11 -19.03
N THR A 244 17.26 24.82 -19.80
CA THR A 244 17.33 24.86 -21.27
C THR A 244 17.57 26.27 -21.82
N GLU A 245 17.09 27.31 -21.14
CA GLU A 245 17.39 28.70 -21.50
C GLU A 245 18.84 29.07 -21.19
N THR A 246 19.35 28.67 -20.01
CA THR A 246 20.78 28.81 -19.65
C THR A 246 21.68 28.09 -20.64
N GLN A 247 21.31 26.88 -21.09
CA GLN A 247 22.04 26.12 -22.11
C GLN A 247 22.03 26.83 -23.48
N LYS A 248 20.90 27.40 -23.90
CA LYS A 248 20.82 28.25 -25.12
C LYS A 248 21.67 29.51 -25.01
N ILE A 249 21.83 30.07 -23.82
CA ILE A 249 22.71 31.23 -23.56
C ILE A 249 24.19 30.81 -23.57
N ALA A 250 24.54 29.64 -23.01
CA ALA A 250 25.88 29.08 -23.08
C ALA A 250 26.30 28.85 -24.54
N LEU A 251 25.51 28.11 -25.32
CA LEU A 251 25.78 27.85 -26.74
C LEU A 251 25.96 29.13 -27.58
N LYS A 252 25.26 30.23 -27.24
CA LYS A 252 25.47 31.55 -27.86
C LYS A 252 26.80 32.20 -27.47
N LYS A 253 27.26 32.02 -26.23
CA LYS A 253 28.57 32.49 -25.76
C LYS A 253 29.70 31.68 -26.38
N ASP A 254 29.56 30.36 -26.41
CA ASP A 254 30.57 29.44 -26.95
C ASP A 254 30.79 29.71 -28.45
N LYS A 255 29.70 29.94 -29.20
CA LYS A 255 29.79 30.32 -30.61
C LYS A 255 30.43 31.70 -30.82
N LEU A 256 30.14 32.67 -29.95
CA LEU A 256 30.80 33.98 -29.97
C LEU A 256 32.28 33.90 -29.57
N LEU A 257 32.67 32.98 -28.69
CA LEU A 257 34.08 32.70 -28.38
C LEU A 257 34.79 32.11 -29.60
N GLN A 258 34.20 31.10 -30.27
CA GLN A 258 34.72 30.58 -31.53
C GLN A 258 34.92 31.67 -32.59
N GLU A 259 33.93 32.55 -32.79
CA GLU A 259 34.05 33.72 -33.69
C GLU A 259 35.18 34.70 -33.27
N LYS A 260 35.54 34.77 -31.98
CA LYS A 260 36.69 35.56 -31.50
C LYS A 260 38.02 34.86 -31.73
N ASP A 261 38.08 33.56 -31.48
CA ASP A 261 39.30 32.76 -31.66
C ASP A 261 39.65 32.65 -33.16
N GLU A 262 38.67 32.48 -34.04
CA GLU A 262 38.85 32.53 -35.50
C GLU A 262 39.40 33.89 -35.98
N MET A 263 38.87 35.02 -35.44
CA MET A 263 39.42 36.34 -35.74
C MET A 263 40.81 36.56 -35.15
N LEU A 264 41.09 36.03 -33.95
CA LEU A 264 42.40 36.11 -33.31
C LEU A 264 43.45 35.36 -34.13
N HIS A 265 43.15 34.14 -34.58
CA HIS A 265 44.06 33.35 -35.39
C HIS A 265 44.34 33.96 -36.77
N GLU A 266 43.33 34.58 -37.39
CA GLU A 266 43.49 35.34 -38.64
C GLU A 266 44.25 36.68 -38.43
N LEU A 267 44.34 37.21 -37.19
CA LEU A 267 45.25 38.30 -36.82
C LEU A 267 46.68 37.80 -36.56
N GLU A 268 46.88 36.66 -35.89
CA GLU A 268 48.18 36.01 -35.71
C GLU A 268 48.84 35.68 -37.07
N LYS A 269 48.05 35.13 -38.00
CA LYS A 269 48.46 34.85 -39.38
C LYS A 269 48.88 36.11 -40.15
N LYS A 270 48.18 37.23 -39.96
CA LYS A 270 48.60 38.53 -40.51
C LYS A 270 49.88 39.06 -39.85
N LEU A 271 50.01 38.91 -38.53
CA LEU A 271 51.19 39.34 -37.78
C LEU A 271 52.45 38.55 -38.18
N THR A 272 52.35 37.22 -38.30
CA THR A 272 53.44 36.38 -38.82
C THR A 272 53.74 36.66 -40.30
N GLN A 273 52.74 36.97 -41.14
CA GLN A 273 52.97 37.43 -42.51
C GLN A 273 53.75 38.76 -42.56
N ILE A 274 53.42 39.70 -41.67
CA ILE A 274 54.14 40.98 -41.53
C ILE A 274 55.58 40.74 -41.06
N GLN A 275 55.80 39.91 -40.02
CA GLN A 275 57.12 39.54 -39.54
C GLN A 275 57.98 38.90 -40.65
N ASN A 276 57.44 37.94 -41.39
CA ASN A 276 58.13 37.31 -42.53
C ASN A 276 58.47 38.30 -43.65
N ASN A 277 57.61 39.30 -43.90
CA ASN A 277 57.89 40.35 -44.88
C ASN A 277 58.95 41.35 -44.38
N LEU A 278 58.98 41.63 -43.07
CA LEU A 278 59.96 42.50 -42.43
C LEU A 278 61.35 41.83 -42.47
N MET A 279 61.46 40.56 -42.06
CA MET A 279 62.70 39.78 -42.12
C MET A 279 63.27 39.65 -43.55
N LYS A 280 62.39 39.55 -44.58
CA LYS A 280 62.81 39.61 -45.99
C LYS A 280 63.36 40.97 -46.40
N LYS A 281 62.84 42.07 -45.84
CA LYS A 281 63.36 43.43 -46.07
C LYS A 281 64.64 43.70 -45.29
N GLU A 282 64.81 43.07 -44.14
CA GLU A 282 66.02 43.10 -43.33
C GLU A 282 67.19 42.40 -44.05
N MET A 283 67.02 41.16 -44.53
CA MET A 283 68.01 40.49 -45.36
C MET A 283 68.31 41.20 -46.70
N GLU A 284 67.35 41.93 -47.27
CA GLU A 284 67.58 42.76 -48.46
C GLU A 284 68.43 44.00 -48.12
N LEU A 285 68.21 44.63 -46.95
CA LEU A 285 69.06 45.70 -46.44
C LEU A 285 70.48 45.22 -46.14
N GLU A 286 70.65 44.04 -45.53
CA GLU A 286 71.97 43.43 -45.29
C GLU A 286 72.73 43.20 -46.60
N LYS A 287 72.06 42.68 -47.64
CA LYS A 287 72.66 42.52 -48.98
C LYS A 287 73.06 43.85 -49.61
N GLN A 288 72.22 44.88 -49.49
CA GLN A 288 72.56 46.19 -50.04
C GLN A 288 73.68 46.89 -49.24
N LEU A 289 73.81 46.65 -47.94
CA LEU A 289 74.97 47.06 -47.14
C LEU A 289 76.25 46.33 -47.57
N ALA A 290 76.19 45.01 -47.79
CA ALA A 290 77.32 44.23 -48.29
C ALA A 290 77.76 44.69 -49.69
N LEU A 291 76.83 44.84 -50.63
CA LEU A 291 77.10 45.37 -51.97
C LEU A 291 77.64 46.80 -51.93
N THR A 292 77.17 47.63 -51.01
CA THR A 292 77.70 48.99 -50.81
C THR A 292 79.15 48.95 -50.32
N ALA A 293 79.51 48.01 -49.44
CA ALA A 293 80.89 47.82 -49.00
C ALA A 293 81.81 47.32 -50.14
N GLU A 294 81.35 46.37 -50.96
CA GLU A 294 82.08 45.91 -52.16
C GLU A 294 82.30 47.03 -53.18
N LEU A 295 81.27 47.85 -53.42
CA LEU A 295 81.37 49.06 -54.25
C LEU A 295 82.32 50.09 -53.61
N GLU A 296 82.36 50.21 -52.29
CA GLU A 296 83.32 51.08 -51.61
C GLU A 296 84.76 50.56 -51.72
N THR A 297 84.99 49.24 -51.77
CA THR A 297 86.33 48.67 -52.05
C THR A 297 86.74 48.85 -53.49
N THR A 298 85.88 48.54 -54.46
CA THR A 298 86.20 48.71 -55.90
C THR A 298 86.40 50.18 -56.28
N VAL A 299 85.72 51.13 -55.61
CA VAL A 299 85.97 52.58 -55.77
C VAL A 299 87.30 53.05 -55.13
N LYS A 300 87.84 52.32 -54.15
CA LYS A 300 89.20 52.55 -53.63
C LYS A 300 90.25 52.01 -54.60
N GLU A 301 90.03 50.83 -55.18
CA GLU A 301 90.94 50.19 -56.16
C GLU A 301 90.96 50.92 -57.51
N ALA A 302 89.80 51.33 -58.04
CA ALA A 302 89.69 52.03 -59.32
C ALA A 302 90.39 53.41 -59.32
N LYS A 303 90.67 53.99 -58.15
CA LYS A 303 91.46 55.22 -58.01
C LYS A 303 92.97 55.02 -58.13
N GLN A 304 93.45 53.78 -58.28
CA GLN A 304 94.88 53.45 -58.23
C GLN A 304 95.52 53.10 -59.59
N ASN A 305 94.75 52.92 -60.69
CA ASN A 305 95.29 52.32 -61.92
C ASN A 305 94.98 53.01 -63.26
N SER A 306 96.05 53.09 -64.08
CA SER A 306 96.12 53.20 -65.56
C SER A 306 96.14 54.57 -66.27
N SER A 307 96.90 54.64 -67.38
CA SER A 307 96.98 55.79 -68.29
C SER A 307 97.59 55.42 -69.67
N LYS A 308 97.09 56.07 -70.74
CA LYS A 308 97.70 56.35 -72.08
C LYS A 308 98.05 55.24 -73.13
N VAL A 309 97.69 55.55 -74.39
CA VAL A 309 98.45 55.37 -75.66
C VAL A 309 98.67 53.94 -76.23
N GLU A 310 98.57 53.66 -77.55
CA GLU A 310 97.66 54.06 -78.67
C GLU A 310 98.09 53.28 -79.96
N CYS A 311 97.21 53.06 -80.96
CA CYS A 311 97.61 52.41 -82.25
C CYS A 311 96.66 52.64 -83.45
N GLY A 312 97.22 52.77 -84.66
CA GLY A 312 96.49 52.66 -85.93
C GLY A 312 97.28 53.09 -87.18
N ALA A 313 97.54 52.17 -88.13
CA ALA A 313 98.30 52.47 -89.36
C ALA A 313 98.14 51.44 -90.53
N LEU A 314 96.93 50.92 -90.83
CA LEU A 314 96.68 50.07 -92.01
C LEU A 314 95.33 50.39 -92.67
N ARG A 315 95.33 51.08 -93.83
CA ARG A 315 94.09 51.32 -94.63
C ARG A 315 94.25 51.77 -96.10
N ALA A 316 95.42 51.69 -96.74
CA ALA A 316 95.65 52.38 -98.04
C ALA A 316 96.56 51.66 -99.05
N GLU A 317 96.53 50.32 -99.09
CA GLU A 317 97.30 49.50 -100.07
C GLU A 317 96.39 48.84 -101.13
N VAL A 318 95.22 49.46 -101.39
CA VAL A 318 94.15 48.89 -102.23
C VAL A 318 94.06 49.55 -103.62
N GLU A 319 94.72 50.69 -103.83
CA GLU A 319 94.66 51.42 -105.10
C GLU A 319 95.62 50.82 -106.16
N GLN A 320 95.15 49.69 -106.68
CA GLN A 320 95.67 48.86 -107.76
C GLN A 320 96.30 49.66 -108.93
N LEU A 321 97.39 49.19 -109.55
CA LEU A 321 97.42 47.95 -110.35
C LEU A 321 96.27 47.86 -111.37
N LYS A 322 95.89 48.99 -111.99
CA LYS A 322 94.87 49.01 -113.05
C LYS A 322 95.47 49.06 -114.46
N ASP A 323 96.40 50.00 -114.69
CA ASP A 323 96.84 50.35 -116.04
C ASP A 323 98.19 49.72 -116.41
N SER A 324 98.27 48.39 -116.28
CA SER A 324 99.20 47.60 -117.10
C SER A 324 98.65 47.48 -118.52
N LEU A 325 99.54 47.27 -119.51
CA LEU A 325 99.63 46.01 -120.28
C LEU A 325 100.17 46.25 -121.70
N GLU A 326 99.60 47.22 -122.42
CA GLU A 326 99.77 47.44 -123.86
C GLU A 326 99.96 48.95 -124.17
N GLU A 327 100.60 49.40 -125.26
CA GLU A 327 101.08 48.69 -126.47
C GLU A 327 102.59 48.94 -126.80
N ALA A 328 103.25 49.89 -126.12
CA ALA A 328 104.50 50.54 -126.59
C ALA A 328 105.79 49.70 -126.56
N ARG A 329 105.70 48.36 -126.63
CA ARG A 329 106.84 47.42 -126.58
C ARG A 329 107.26 46.87 -127.95
N GLN A 330 106.52 47.19 -129.00
CA GLN A 330 106.56 46.48 -130.29
C GLN A 330 107.41 47.17 -131.39
N GLN A 331 108.30 48.11 -131.04
CA GLN A 331 109.46 48.45 -131.89
C GLN A 331 110.71 47.82 -131.26
N GLN A 332 110.97 46.52 -131.46
CA GLN A 332 111.56 45.97 -132.69
C GLN A 332 112.93 46.64 -132.95
N ARG A 333 114.03 46.22 -132.34
CA ARG A 333 114.57 44.83 -132.19
C ARG A 333 114.94 44.16 -133.53
N LEU A 334 114.96 44.91 -134.63
CA LEU A 334 115.60 44.56 -135.90
C LEU A 334 116.38 45.79 -136.39
N ALA A 335 117.66 45.72 -136.78
CA ALA A 335 118.63 44.61 -136.75
C ALA A 335 119.79 45.00 -135.79
N ALA A 336 120.31 44.08 -134.96
CA ALA A 336 121.46 43.20 -135.26
C ALA A 336 122.82 43.96 -135.33
N GLN A 337 123.98 43.37 -135.03
CA GLN A 337 124.28 41.94 -135.16
C GLN A 337 125.45 41.47 -134.25
N GLN A 338 125.23 40.35 -133.55
CA GLN A 338 126.21 39.30 -133.19
C GLN A 338 127.63 39.72 -132.70
N ALA A 339 127.76 40.07 -131.41
CA ALA A 339 128.99 39.90 -130.61
C ALA A 339 128.72 40.06 -129.08
N ALA A 340 128.03 39.18 -128.35
CA ALA A 340 127.92 37.72 -128.47
C ALA A 340 129.28 37.00 -128.33
N GLN A 341 129.65 36.60 -127.10
CA GLN A 341 129.49 35.21 -126.58
C GLN A 341 130.50 34.83 -125.47
N TYR A 342 131.74 35.30 -125.48
CA TYR A 342 132.82 34.79 -124.60
C TYR A 342 132.94 35.38 -123.18
N LYS A 343 131.85 35.87 -122.56
CA LYS A 343 131.87 36.33 -121.15
C LYS A 343 130.72 35.86 -120.25
N GLU A 344 129.60 35.37 -120.79
CA GLU A 344 128.43 35.03 -119.96
C GLU A 344 128.51 33.63 -119.32
N GLU A 345 129.27 32.69 -119.90
CA GLU A 345 129.45 31.34 -119.34
C GLU A 345 130.08 31.34 -117.94
N ALA A 346 130.98 32.29 -117.67
CA ALA A 346 131.55 32.50 -116.33
C ALA A 346 130.49 32.94 -115.29
N ARG A 347 129.42 33.63 -115.72
CA ARG A 347 128.37 34.16 -114.84
C ARG A 347 127.32 33.11 -114.50
N LEU A 348 127.00 32.23 -115.46
CA LEU A 348 126.05 31.12 -115.28
C LEU A 348 126.51 30.11 -114.22
N ALA A 349 127.82 29.85 -114.12
CA ALA A 349 128.38 28.97 -113.10
C ALA A 349 128.08 29.47 -111.66
N GLN A 350 128.30 30.76 -111.38
CA GLN A 350 128.10 31.32 -110.04
C GLN A 350 126.62 31.32 -109.61
N ILE A 351 125.70 31.66 -110.52
CA ILE A 351 124.26 31.69 -110.25
C ILE A 351 123.74 30.30 -109.81
N SER A 352 124.31 29.21 -110.36
CA SER A 352 123.92 27.84 -109.99
C SER A 352 124.21 27.48 -108.53
N LEU A 353 125.27 28.05 -107.94
CA LEU A 353 125.69 27.79 -106.57
C LEU A 353 124.78 28.51 -105.54
N GLU A 354 124.47 29.78 -105.81
CA GLU A 354 123.59 30.60 -104.97
C GLU A 354 122.14 30.06 -104.93
N ASP A 355 121.69 29.45 -106.03
CA ASP A 355 120.34 28.85 -106.11
C ASP A 355 120.23 27.52 -105.35
N ALA A 356 121.32 26.73 -105.31
CA ALA A 356 121.41 25.56 -104.44
C ALA A 356 121.42 25.97 -102.94
N GLN A 357 122.16 27.03 -102.59
CA GLN A 357 122.25 27.53 -101.22
C GLN A 357 120.90 28.03 -100.67
N ARG A 358 120.11 28.75 -101.48
CA ARG A 358 118.75 29.19 -101.11
C ARG A 358 117.78 28.02 -100.90
N LYS A 359 117.86 26.96 -101.70
CA LYS A 359 117.05 25.74 -101.52
C LYS A 359 117.39 25.01 -100.21
N LEU A 360 118.67 24.95 -99.84
CA LEU A 360 119.13 24.34 -98.60
C LEU A 360 118.63 25.10 -97.35
N GLN A 361 118.67 26.44 -97.38
CA GLN A 361 118.07 27.27 -96.31
C GLN A 361 116.55 27.07 -96.17
N SER A 362 115.83 26.93 -97.29
CA SER A 362 114.38 26.69 -97.28
C SER A 362 114.03 25.36 -96.59
N CYS A 363 114.80 24.29 -96.84
CA CYS A 363 114.61 22.99 -96.18
C CYS A 363 114.85 23.10 -94.66
N ILE A 364 115.93 23.76 -94.23
CA ILE A 364 116.25 23.97 -92.81
C ILE A 364 115.14 24.75 -92.09
N PHE A 365 114.54 25.75 -92.74
CA PHE A 365 113.39 26.49 -92.18
C PHE A 365 112.16 25.60 -92.03
N GLN A 366 111.82 24.79 -93.04
CA GLN A 366 110.69 23.85 -92.97
C GLN A 366 110.90 22.77 -91.90
N ASP A 367 112.11 22.22 -91.77
CA ASP A 367 112.38 21.19 -90.77
C ASP A 367 112.40 21.76 -89.34
N LYS A 368 112.82 23.01 -89.15
CA LYS A 368 112.60 23.72 -87.89
C LYS A 368 111.10 23.91 -87.59
N GLN A 369 110.31 24.38 -88.57
CA GLN A 369 108.86 24.55 -88.40
C GLN A 369 108.15 23.22 -88.03
N LYS A 370 108.58 22.10 -88.63
CA LYS A 370 108.11 20.75 -88.24
C LYS A 370 108.53 20.39 -86.81
N ALA A 371 109.77 20.67 -86.41
CA ALA A 371 110.24 20.42 -85.05
C ALA A 371 109.46 21.21 -83.99
N ASP A 372 109.23 22.50 -84.24
CA ASP A 372 108.42 23.39 -83.38
C ASP A 372 106.97 22.85 -83.28
N THR A 373 106.38 22.40 -84.39
CA THR A 373 105.05 21.76 -84.44
C THR A 373 105.00 20.42 -83.68
N ILE A 374 106.04 19.60 -83.77
CA ILE A 374 106.14 18.33 -83.03
C ILE A 374 106.25 18.59 -81.52
N GLN A 375 106.99 19.63 -81.11
CA GLN A 375 107.10 20.02 -79.71
C GLN A 375 105.78 20.62 -79.17
N GLU A 376 104.96 21.23 -80.02
CA GLU A 376 103.58 21.65 -79.70
C GLU A 376 102.68 20.45 -79.46
N LEU A 377 102.61 19.51 -80.42
CA LEU A 377 101.82 18.29 -80.31
C LEU A 377 102.24 17.41 -79.10
N GLN A 378 103.53 17.42 -78.73
CA GLN A 378 104.01 16.75 -77.51
C GLN A 378 103.53 17.44 -76.23
N ARG A 379 103.45 18.78 -76.19
CA ARG A 379 102.86 19.52 -75.06
C ARG A 379 101.36 19.23 -74.95
N ASP A 380 100.64 19.21 -76.07
CA ASP A 380 99.21 18.94 -76.09
C ASP A 380 98.88 17.51 -75.70
N LEU A 381 99.67 16.51 -76.14
CA LEU A 381 99.54 15.13 -75.67
C LEU A 381 99.79 14.99 -74.16
N GLN A 382 100.79 15.68 -73.60
CA GLN A 382 101.03 15.69 -72.15
C GLN A 382 99.92 16.41 -71.37
N LYS A 383 99.27 17.43 -71.97
CA LYS A 383 98.11 18.11 -71.39
C LYS A 383 96.89 17.18 -71.39
N LEU A 384 96.57 16.57 -72.54
CA LEU A 384 95.47 15.61 -72.69
C LEU A 384 95.64 14.37 -71.79
N GLN A 385 96.87 13.87 -71.58
CA GLN A 385 97.12 12.78 -70.62
C GLN A 385 96.81 13.18 -69.17
N LYS A 386 97.08 14.42 -68.77
CA LYS A 386 96.72 14.92 -67.43
C LYS A 386 95.22 15.15 -67.30
N GLU A 387 94.60 15.73 -68.33
CA GLU A 387 93.14 15.95 -68.38
C GLU A 387 92.37 14.63 -68.36
N PHE A 388 92.88 13.60 -69.05
CA PHE A 388 92.33 12.24 -68.98
C PHE A 388 92.46 11.64 -67.58
N ALA A 389 93.63 11.76 -66.93
CA ALA A 389 93.81 11.26 -65.56
C ALA A 389 92.88 11.95 -64.56
N THR A 390 92.70 13.27 -64.64
CA THR A 390 91.72 13.98 -63.78
C THR A 390 90.28 13.58 -64.08
N ALA A 391 89.92 13.36 -65.35
CA ALA A 391 88.59 12.89 -65.72
C ALA A 391 88.33 11.44 -65.27
N GLU A 392 89.37 10.59 -65.23
CA GLU A 392 89.31 9.23 -64.70
C GLU A 392 89.15 9.25 -63.16
N GLU A 393 89.89 10.10 -62.45
CA GLU A 393 89.68 10.34 -61.01
C GLU A 393 88.26 10.84 -60.70
N GLU A 394 87.76 11.84 -61.44
CA GLU A 394 86.38 12.32 -61.36
C GLU A 394 85.35 11.21 -61.65
N LEU A 395 85.58 10.36 -62.65
CA LEU A 395 84.72 9.21 -62.94
C LEU A 395 84.70 8.20 -61.77
N THR A 396 85.84 7.91 -61.12
CA THR A 396 85.83 7.04 -59.94
C THR A 396 85.14 7.67 -58.74
N SER A 397 85.23 9.00 -58.57
CA SER A 397 84.54 9.75 -57.52
C SER A 397 83.02 9.74 -57.73
N ASN A 398 82.57 10.09 -58.95
CA ASN A 398 81.17 10.04 -59.35
C ASN A 398 80.59 8.63 -59.23
N ARG A 399 81.36 7.59 -59.60
CA ARG A 399 80.96 6.20 -59.44
C ARG A 399 80.72 5.82 -57.98
N LYS A 400 81.61 6.20 -57.06
CA LYS A 400 81.41 5.98 -55.61
C LYS A 400 80.14 6.68 -55.13
N ARG A 401 79.89 7.92 -55.55
CA ARG A 401 78.67 8.65 -55.15
C ARG A 401 77.39 8.01 -55.72
N ILE A 402 77.45 7.39 -56.91
CA ILE A 402 76.34 6.60 -57.45
C ILE A 402 76.11 5.31 -56.64
N GLU A 403 77.18 4.61 -56.24
CA GLU A 403 77.12 3.40 -55.42
C GLU A 403 76.60 3.70 -53.99
N GLU A 404 76.97 4.86 -53.41
CA GLU A 404 76.39 5.42 -52.19
C GLU A 404 74.90 5.75 -52.34
N LEU A 405 74.52 6.55 -53.34
CA LEU A 405 73.12 6.93 -53.59
C LEU A 405 72.21 5.73 -53.88
N THR A 406 72.75 4.69 -54.54
CA THR A 406 72.05 3.42 -54.76
C THR A 406 71.82 2.67 -53.44
N SER A 407 72.79 2.73 -52.53
CA SER A 407 72.70 2.16 -51.19
C SER A 407 71.68 2.91 -50.33
N GLU A 408 71.76 4.25 -50.28
CA GLU A 408 70.79 5.16 -49.64
C GLU A 408 69.36 4.88 -50.13
N LEU A 409 69.16 4.78 -51.45
CA LEU A 409 67.87 4.45 -52.07
C LEU A 409 67.36 3.06 -51.66
N SER A 410 68.24 2.05 -51.62
CA SER A 410 67.88 0.69 -51.20
C SER A 410 67.43 0.62 -49.73
N GLU A 411 67.98 1.49 -48.88
CA GLU A 411 67.60 1.59 -47.48
C GLU A 411 66.28 2.38 -47.31
N ALA A 412 66.11 3.46 -48.06
CA ALA A 412 64.87 4.23 -48.09
C ALA A 412 63.67 3.39 -48.57
N LEU A 413 63.84 2.57 -49.61
CA LEU A 413 62.83 1.62 -50.08
C LEU A 413 62.47 0.59 -49.01
N ARG A 414 63.46 0.00 -48.35
CA ARG A 414 63.27 -0.98 -47.26
C ARG A 414 62.57 -0.38 -46.04
N LYS A 415 62.86 0.89 -45.71
CA LYS A 415 62.16 1.66 -44.69
C LYS A 415 60.71 1.92 -45.09
N ASN A 416 60.44 2.36 -46.33
CA ASN A 416 59.08 2.56 -46.82
C ASN A 416 58.25 1.28 -46.78
N GLU A 417 58.79 0.14 -47.26
CA GLU A 417 58.10 -1.14 -47.17
C GLU A 417 57.70 -1.52 -45.73
N ASN A 418 58.53 -1.19 -44.75
CA ASN A 418 58.26 -1.48 -43.34
C ASN A 418 57.18 -0.54 -42.78
N CYS A 419 57.26 0.76 -43.05
CA CYS A 419 56.19 1.70 -42.70
C CYS A 419 54.85 1.35 -43.37
N GLU A 420 54.85 0.80 -44.59
CA GLU A 420 53.64 0.26 -45.20
C GLU A 420 53.13 -1.04 -44.53
N LYS A 421 54.02 -1.92 -44.06
CA LYS A 421 53.63 -3.13 -43.28
C LYS A 421 52.98 -2.72 -41.96
N GLU A 422 53.55 -1.74 -41.26
CA GLU A 422 53.00 -1.13 -40.05
C GLU A 422 51.64 -0.46 -40.33
N ASN A 423 51.51 0.39 -41.36
CA ASN A 423 50.23 0.98 -41.76
C ASN A 423 49.15 -0.09 -42.09
N ARG A 424 49.54 -1.18 -42.75
CA ARG A 424 48.66 -2.33 -43.03
C ARG A 424 48.28 -3.15 -41.80
N GLN A 425 49.06 -3.09 -40.71
CA GLN A 425 48.66 -3.63 -39.40
C GLN A 425 47.74 -2.67 -38.65
N LEU A 426 48.09 -1.37 -38.60
CA LEU A 426 47.27 -0.35 -37.94
C LEU A 426 45.86 -0.25 -38.54
N HIS A 427 45.70 -0.34 -39.87
CA HIS A 427 44.39 -0.40 -40.51
C HIS A 427 43.56 -1.60 -40.00
N LYS A 428 44.12 -2.81 -39.98
CA LYS A 428 43.42 -4.00 -39.46
C LYS A 428 42.99 -3.83 -38.01
N THR A 429 43.85 -3.23 -37.18
CA THR A 429 43.51 -2.93 -35.78
C THR A 429 42.37 -1.91 -35.68
N ILE A 430 42.30 -0.93 -36.58
CA ILE A 430 41.18 0.02 -36.66
C ILE A 430 39.90 -0.70 -37.10
N ASP A 431 39.93 -1.46 -38.21
CA ASP A 431 38.80 -2.25 -38.71
C ASP A 431 38.23 -3.18 -37.62
N GLU A 432 39.11 -3.84 -36.86
CA GLU A 432 38.76 -4.70 -35.73
C GLU A 432 38.16 -3.94 -34.53
N GLN A 433 38.52 -2.69 -34.29
CA GLN A 433 37.94 -1.88 -33.21
C GLN A 433 36.61 -1.28 -33.65
N ASP A 434 36.47 -0.84 -34.89
CA ASP A 434 35.19 -0.36 -35.45
C ASP A 434 34.15 -1.48 -35.45
N LEU A 435 34.52 -2.72 -35.78
CA LEU A 435 33.65 -3.89 -35.60
C LEU A 435 33.20 -4.05 -34.14
N LYS A 436 34.12 -3.97 -33.17
CA LYS A 436 33.80 -4.07 -31.72
C LYS A 436 32.93 -2.92 -31.23
N ILE A 437 33.11 -1.70 -31.76
CA ILE A 437 32.28 -0.53 -31.44
C ILE A 437 30.85 -0.72 -31.95
N ASN A 438 30.67 -1.23 -33.17
CA ASN A 438 29.35 -1.55 -33.71
C ASN A 438 28.66 -2.67 -32.89
N ASP A 439 29.39 -3.74 -32.55
CA ASP A 439 28.92 -4.84 -31.70
C ASP A 439 28.44 -4.35 -30.31
N LEU A 440 29.08 -3.32 -29.76
CA LEU A 440 28.69 -2.67 -28.50
C LEU A 440 27.50 -1.73 -28.67
N LEU A 441 27.42 -0.98 -29.78
CA LEU A 441 26.28 -0.10 -30.09
C LEU A 441 24.98 -0.91 -30.24
N ASP A 442 25.01 -2.05 -30.92
CA ASP A 442 23.84 -2.92 -31.07
C ASP A 442 23.38 -3.53 -29.75
N ARG A 443 24.32 -3.92 -28.87
CA ARG A 443 24.01 -4.37 -27.49
C ARG A 443 23.39 -3.25 -26.66
N ILE A 444 23.84 -2.01 -26.82
CA ILE A 444 23.26 -0.83 -26.17
C ILE A 444 21.84 -0.57 -26.70
N GLN A 445 21.61 -0.66 -28.01
CA GLN A 445 20.27 -0.51 -28.61
C GLN A 445 19.29 -1.59 -28.11
N LEU A 446 19.72 -2.85 -28.05
CA LEU A 446 18.91 -3.95 -27.52
C LEU A 446 18.55 -3.73 -26.04
N SER A 447 19.51 -3.31 -25.23
CA SER A 447 19.29 -2.97 -23.81
C SER A 447 18.33 -1.77 -23.66
N GLN A 448 18.45 -0.74 -24.49
CA GLN A 448 17.49 0.38 -24.50
C GLN A 448 16.07 -0.06 -24.90
N HIS A 449 15.93 -1.00 -25.85
CA HIS A 449 14.63 -1.54 -26.23
C HIS A 449 13.98 -2.32 -25.08
N GLN A 450 14.72 -3.21 -24.43
CA GLN A 450 14.24 -3.98 -23.27
C GLN A 450 13.82 -3.07 -22.11
N ASN A 451 14.60 -2.01 -21.83
CA ASN A 451 14.25 -1.04 -20.78
C ASN A 451 12.95 -0.26 -21.11
N ARG A 452 12.67 0.05 -22.38
CA ARG A 452 11.39 0.66 -22.79
C ARG A 452 10.21 -0.30 -22.63
N GLU A 453 10.39 -1.57 -22.96
CA GLU A 453 9.35 -2.59 -22.76
C GLU A 453 9.03 -2.80 -21.28
N LEU A 454 10.07 -2.94 -20.44
CA LEU A 454 9.93 -3.05 -18.99
C LEU A 454 9.26 -1.82 -18.37
N ALA A 455 9.60 -0.60 -18.82
CA ALA A 455 8.92 0.63 -18.40
C ALA A 455 7.44 0.62 -18.79
N SER A 456 7.10 0.15 -20.00
CA SER A 456 5.70 0.05 -20.45
C SER A 456 4.89 -1.01 -19.69
N ALA A 457 5.53 -2.11 -19.29
CA ALA A 457 4.93 -3.14 -18.46
C ALA A 457 4.72 -2.65 -17.02
N LYS A 458 5.70 -1.91 -16.47
CA LYS A 458 5.59 -1.28 -15.16
C LYS A 458 4.41 -0.29 -15.12
N SER A 459 4.30 0.60 -16.10
CA SER A 459 3.20 1.58 -16.16
C SER A 459 1.84 0.91 -16.09
N LYS A 460 1.61 -0.15 -16.89
CA LYS A 460 0.34 -0.90 -16.89
C LYS A 460 0.03 -1.51 -15.52
N LEU A 461 1.03 -2.08 -14.84
CA LEU A 461 0.85 -2.63 -13.49
C LEU A 461 0.59 -1.53 -12.45
N GLU A 462 1.12 -0.32 -12.64
CA GLU A 462 0.81 0.84 -11.80
C GLU A 462 -0.61 1.37 -12.06
N ASP A 463 -1.09 1.35 -13.31
CA ASP A 463 -2.47 1.66 -13.70
C ASP A 463 -3.47 0.62 -13.12
N ASP A 464 -3.20 -0.68 -13.30
CA ASP A 464 -3.99 -1.79 -12.75
C ASP A 464 -4.13 -1.69 -11.21
N LEU A 465 -3.03 -1.36 -10.52
CA LEU A 465 -3.01 -1.17 -9.07
C LEU A 465 -3.84 0.05 -8.63
N GLN A 466 -3.86 1.13 -9.42
CA GLN A 466 -4.74 2.27 -9.13
C GLN A 466 -6.22 1.93 -9.31
N GLU A 467 -6.60 1.16 -10.34
CA GLU A 467 -7.99 0.74 -10.55
C GLU A 467 -8.48 -0.20 -9.43
N ILE A 468 -7.66 -1.19 -9.06
CA ILE A 468 -7.94 -2.08 -7.93
C ILE A 468 -8.08 -1.29 -6.63
N THR A 469 -7.23 -0.28 -6.40
CA THR A 469 -7.29 0.57 -5.20
C THR A 469 -8.61 1.36 -5.15
N LYS A 470 -9.01 2.01 -6.26
CA LYS A 470 -10.27 2.77 -6.36
C LYS A 470 -11.50 1.88 -6.09
N LEU A 471 -11.56 0.69 -6.68
CA LEU A 471 -12.63 -0.29 -6.42
C LEU A 471 -12.69 -0.74 -4.96
N LEU A 472 -11.54 -0.84 -4.28
CA LEU A 472 -11.46 -1.19 -2.86
C LEU A 472 -11.94 -0.03 -1.97
N GLU A 473 -11.63 1.22 -2.34
CA GLU A 473 -12.16 2.44 -1.72
C GLU A 473 -13.70 2.51 -1.84
N GLU A 474 -14.25 2.29 -3.03
CA GLU A 474 -15.71 2.27 -3.24
C GLU A 474 -16.40 1.19 -2.38
N LYS A 475 -15.79 0.01 -2.24
CA LYS A 475 -16.35 -1.07 -1.40
C LYS A 475 -16.27 -0.75 0.10
N ARG A 476 -15.21 -0.06 0.55
CA ARG A 476 -15.12 0.46 1.93
C ARG A 476 -16.20 1.50 2.21
N GLU A 477 -16.46 2.39 1.26
CA GLU A 477 -17.47 3.44 1.39
C GLU A 477 -18.91 2.91 1.30
N GLN A 478 -19.17 1.89 0.47
CA GLN A 478 -20.43 1.15 0.47
C GLN A 478 -20.68 0.44 1.82
N LEU A 479 -19.63 -0.13 2.43
CA LEU A 479 -19.71 -0.76 3.75
C LEU A 479 -19.95 0.27 4.87
N LYS A 480 -19.27 1.43 4.85
CA LYS A 480 -19.46 2.53 5.81
C LYS A 480 -20.94 2.97 5.85
N LYS A 481 -21.51 3.25 4.69
CA LYS A 481 -22.93 3.62 4.50
C LYS A 481 -23.92 2.53 4.91
N SER A 482 -23.50 1.25 4.93
CA SER A 482 -24.31 0.16 5.48
C SER A 482 -24.31 0.18 7.02
N LYS A 483 -23.14 0.34 7.64
CA LYS A 483 -22.97 0.37 9.10
C LYS A 483 -23.61 1.60 9.75
N GLU A 484 -23.59 2.75 9.08
CA GLU A 484 -24.28 3.96 9.52
C GLU A 484 -25.81 3.73 9.62
N ARG A 485 -26.40 2.97 8.69
CA ARG A 485 -27.83 2.60 8.73
C ARG A 485 -28.14 1.58 9.83
N GLU A 486 -27.29 0.57 9.97
CA GLU A 486 -27.39 -0.44 11.04
C GLU A 486 -27.34 0.22 12.43
N LYS A 487 -26.42 1.17 12.62
CA LYS A 487 -26.29 1.96 13.86
C LYS A 487 -27.51 2.84 14.16
N LEU A 488 -28.09 3.49 13.15
CA LEU A 488 -29.33 4.27 13.32
C LEU A 488 -30.49 3.37 13.78
N LEU A 489 -30.63 2.16 13.21
CA LEU A 489 -31.64 1.19 13.62
C LEU A 489 -31.38 0.65 15.04
N GLU A 490 -30.12 0.46 15.44
CA GLU A 490 -29.78 0.07 16.82
C GLU A 490 -30.07 1.20 17.83
N GLU A 491 -29.82 2.46 17.47
CA GLU A 491 -30.17 3.64 18.26
C GLU A 491 -31.70 3.80 18.40
N GLU A 492 -32.49 3.58 17.33
CA GLU A 492 -33.96 3.51 17.41
C GLU A 492 -34.45 2.36 18.29
N LEU A 493 -33.84 1.17 18.18
CA LEU A 493 -34.21 0.00 18.97
C LEU A 493 -33.92 0.19 20.47
N GLU A 494 -32.77 0.74 20.87
CA GLU A 494 -32.53 1.02 22.30
C GLU A 494 -33.35 2.24 22.77
N ALA A 495 -33.66 3.23 21.92
CA ALA A 495 -34.62 4.28 22.27
C ALA A 495 -36.02 3.70 22.56
N LEU A 496 -36.52 2.77 21.73
CA LEU A 496 -37.76 2.03 21.97
C LEU A 496 -37.66 1.09 23.18
N ARG A 497 -36.51 0.48 23.45
CA ARG A 497 -36.30 -0.41 24.60
C ARG A 497 -36.22 0.36 25.90
N GLN A 498 -35.61 1.53 25.90
CA GLN A 498 -35.77 2.51 26.97
C GLN A 498 -37.24 2.89 27.06
N GLU A 499 -37.94 3.21 25.96
CA GLU A 499 -39.38 3.49 25.95
C GLU A 499 -40.25 2.33 26.51
N GLY A 500 -39.81 1.07 26.43
CA GLY A 500 -40.41 -0.09 27.11
C GLY A 500 -40.12 -0.16 28.62
N LYS A 501 -38.83 -0.16 29.01
CA LYS A 501 -38.37 -0.05 30.42
C LYS A 501 -38.99 1.17 31.12
N LYS A 502 -39.27 2.20 30.33
CA LYS A 502 -40.04 3.39 30.68
C LYS A 502 -41.45 2.98 31.07
N LYS A 503 -42.28 2.45 30.16
CA LYS A 503 -43.72 2.19 30.44
C LYS A 503 -43.94 1.33 31.68
N GLU A 504 -43.07 0.34 31.86
CA GLU A 504 -43.04 -0.57 33.01
C GLU A 504 -42.94 0.14 34.39
N LYS A 505 -42.13 1.21 34.52
CA LYS A 505 -41.88 1.83 35.84
C LYS A 505 -43.10 2.55 36.40
N MET A 506 -43.79 3.38 35.61
CA MET A 506 -45.06 3.98 36.06
C MET A 506 -46.18 2.93 36.16
N LEU A 507 -46.21 1.88 35.33
CA LEU A 507 -47.18 0.79 35.52
C LEU A 507 -47.05 0.15 36.91
N LYS A 508 -45.81 -0.11 37.38
CA LYS A 508 -45.54 -0.60 38.74
C LYS A 508 -45.87 0.43 39.83
N GLU A 509 -45.62 1.71 39.58
CA GLU A 509 -45.98 2.80 40.52
C GLU A 509 -47.50 3.01 40.64
N ASN A 510 -48.24 2.89 39.53
CA ASN A 510 -49.69 2.93 39.50
C ASN A 510 -50.30 1.68 40.15
N LEU A 511 -49.70 0.51 39.95
CA LEU A 511 -50.12 -0.72 40.62
C LEU A 511 -50.01 -0.56 42.14
N ARG A 512 -48.88 -0.05 42.66
CA ARG A 512 -48.73 0.20 44.12
C ARG A 512 -49.79 1.15 44.65
N LYS A 513 -50.12 2.22 43.91
CA LYS A 513 -51.19 3.16 44.31
C LYS A 513 -52.56 2.51 44.35
N LEU A 514 -52.88 1.64 43.38
CA LEU A 514 -54.11 0.85 43.40
C LEU A 514 -54.12 -0.19 44.53
N GLU A 515 -52.96 -0.75 44.91
CA GLU A 515 -52.81 -1.64 46.07
C GLU A 515 -53.03 -0.87 47.39
N GLU A 516 -52.42 0.31 47.53
CA GLU A 516 -52.61 1.24 48.65
C GLU A 516 -54.07 1.71 48.77
N GLU A 517 -54.71 2.10 47.66
CA GLU A 517 -56.14 2.47 47.61
C GLU A 517 -57.06 1.29 47.97
N ASN A 518 -56.78 0.09 47.47
CA ASN A 518 -57.56 -1.12 47.78
C ASN A 518 -57.44 -1.50 49.26
N GLU A 519 -56.25 -1.42 49.86
CA GLU A 519 -56.07 -1.67 51.29
C GLU A 519 -56.78 -0.60 52.14
N ASN A 520 -56.71 0.68 51.77
CA ASN A 520 -57.50 1.73 52.41
C ASN A 520 -59.01 1.41 52.36
N VAL A 521 -59.54 1.02 51.19
CA VAL A 521 -60.95 0.60 51.02
C VAL A 521 -61.30 -0.64 51.86
N ARG A 522 -60.37 -1.60 52.04
CA ARG A 522 -60.58 -2.74 52.97
C ARG A 522 -60.67 -2.28 54.42
N THR A 523 -59.80 -1.38 54.89
CA THR A 523 -59.89 -0.86 56.26
C THR A 523 -61.18 -0.09 56.50
N GLU A 524 -61.65 0.69 55.52
CA GLU A 524 -62.95 1.35 55.53
C GLU A 524 -64.10 0.33 55.58
N LEU A 525 -64.07 -0.71 54.74
CA LEU A 525 -65.07 -1.79 54.71
C LEU A 525 -65.16 -2.51 56.06
N MET A 526 -64.02 -2.88 56.65
CA MET A 526 -63.95 -3.52 57.98
C MET A 526 -64.50 -2.58 59.07
N ARG A 527 -64.16 -1.29 59.02
CA ARG A 527 -64.71 -0.26 59.92
C ARG A 527 -66.24 -0.15 59.79
N TYR A 528 -66.78 -0.22 58.56
CA TYR A 528 -68.22 -0.20 58.32
C TYR A 528 -68.91 -1.52 58.72
N SER A 529 -68.28 -2.68 58.55
CA SER A 529 -68.82 -3.98 59.01
C SER A 529 -68.95 -3.98 60.54
N ALA A 530 -67.87 -3.63 61.26
CA ALA A 530 -67.89 -3.54 62.72
C ALA A 530 -68.93 -2.51 63.22
N GLN A 531 -69.12 -1.39 62.51
CA GLN A 531 -70.16 -0.42 62.82
C GLN A 531 -71.58 -0.98 62.58
N LEU A 532 -71.77 -1.77 61.53
CA LEU A 532 -73.04 -2.43 61.21
C LEU A 532 -73.36 -3.54 62.21
N GLU A 533 -72.39 -4.40 62.56
CA GLU A 533 -72.50 -5.45 63.57
C GLU A 533 -72.84 -4.88 64.96
N ALA A 534 -72.20 -3.77 65.35
CA ALA A 534 -72.54 -3.04 66.57
C ALA A 534 -73.96 -2.43 66.52
N SER A 535 -74.43 -2.00 65.35
CA SER A 535 -75.81 -1.51 65.16
C SER A 535 -76.85 -2.63 65.15
N ILE A 536 -76.55 -3.78 64.54
CA ILE A 536 -77.39 -5.00 64.57
C ILE A 536 -77.48 -5.51 66.01
N SER A 537 -76.37 -5.54 66.75
CA SER A 537 -76.36 -5.93 68.17
C SER A 537 -77.25 -5.01 69.02
N LYS A 538 -77.18 -3.69 68.80
CA LYS A 538 -78.08 -2.72 69.45
C LYS A 538 -79.54 -2.88 69.03
N TYR A 539 -79.80 -3.16 67.76
CA TYR A 539 -81.15 -3.43 67.25
C TYR A 539 -81.74 -4.69 67.89
N ASN A 540 -81.00 -5.79 67.94
CA ASN A 540 -81.43 -7.05 68.55
C ASN A 540 -81.72 -6.86 70.05
N ALA A 541 -80.86 -6.17 70.79
CA ALA A 541 -81.11 -5.82 72.19
C ALA A 541 -82.35 -4.92 72.36
N SER A 542 -82.56 -3.94 71.47
CA SER A 542 -83.76 -3.10 71.47
C SER A 542 -85.03 -3.91 71.14
N GLN A 543 -84.92 -4.87 70.22
CA GLN A 543 -86.02 -5.76 69.83
C GLN A 543 -86.39 -6.74 70.95
N GLN A 544 -85.40 -7.21 71.72
CA GLN A 544 -85.64 -8.00 72.93
C GLN A 544 -86.38 -7.16 73.99
N VAL A 545 -85.93 -5.93 74.26
CA VAL A 545 -86.66 -5.00 75.15
C VAL A 545 -88.08 -4.72 74.62
N ILE A 546 -88.28 -4.62 73.30
CA ILE A 546 -89.62 -4.50 72.70
C ILE A 546 -90.45 -5.78 72.87
N GLN A 547 -89.86 -6.98 72.89
CA GLN A 547 -90.58 -8.22 73.20
C GLN A 547 -90.99 -8.28 74.68
N GLU A 548 -90.08 -7.93 75.60
CA GLU A 548 -90.35 -7.81 77.04
C GLU A 548 -91.45 -6.77 77.31
N LEU A 549 -91.38 -5.60 76.67
CA LEU A 549 -92.43 -4.57 76.71
C LEU A 549 -93.73 -5.01 76.05
N ASN A 550 -93.73 -5.89 75.03
CA ASN A 550 -94.97 -6.42 74.46
C ASN A 550 -95.63 -7.47 75.38
N ILE A 551 -94.84 -8.27 76.11
CA ILE A 551 -95.35 -9.16 77.16
C ILE A 551 -95.96 -8.32 78.29
N GLU A 552 -95.27 -7.29 78.75
CA GLU A 552 -95.80 -6.36 79.76
C GLU A 552 -97.02 -5.59 79.24
N ILE A 553 -97.04 -5.10 78.00
CA ILE A 553 -98.22 -4.48 77.39
C ILE A 553 -99.39 -5.47 77.27
N SER A 554 -99.13 -6.76 77.12
CA SER A 554 -100.19 -7.79 77.08
C SER A 554 -100.77 -8.00 78.48
N ARG A 555 -99.92 -8.10 79.52
CA ARG A 555 -100.33 -8.12 80.93
C ARG A 555 -101.07 -6.83 81.33
N GLN A 556 -100.61 -5.68 80.87
CA GLN A 556 -101.26 -4.38 81.05
C GLN A 556 -102.58 -4.29 80.26
N LYS A 557 -102.74 -4.95 79.11
CA LYS A 557 -104.02 -5.05 78.39
C LYS A 557 -105.01 -5.95 79.11
N GLU A 558 -104.57 -7.03 79.74
CA GLU A 558 -105.43 -7.85 80.61
C GLU A 558 -105.86 -7.05 81.85
N ASN A 559 -104.93 -6.35 82.51
CA ASN A 559 -105.23 -5.43 83.61
C ASN A 559 -106.16 -4.28 83.17
N VAL A 560 -105.99 -3.73 81.96
CA VAL A 560 -106.86 -2.69 81.41
C VAL A 560 -108.19 -3.26 80.91
N ALA A 561 -108.30 -4.56 80.63
CA ALA A 561 -109.58 -5.21 80.35
C ALA A 561 -110.39 -5.42 81.65
N SER A 562 -109.76 -5.89 82.73
CA SER A 562 -110.41 -5.97 84.04
C SER A 562 -110.73 -4.57 84.59
N LEU A 563 -109.79 -3.63 84.52
CA LEU A 563 -110.04 -2.22 84.86
C LEU A 563 -111.04 -1.54 83.92
N LYS A 564 -111.26 -2.02 82.68
CA LYS A 564 -112.38 -1.52 81.84
C LYS A 564 -113.74 -2.04 82.27
N ALA A 565 -113.83 -3.28 82.76
CA ALA A 565 -115.06 -3.77 83.42
C ALA A 565 -115.36 -3.04 84.75
N GLU A 566 -114.37 -2.35 85.31
CA GLU A 566 -114.53 -1.40 86.42
C GLU A 566 -114.72 0.06 85.94
N LEU A 567 -114.12 0.44 84.80
CA LEU A 567 -114.26 1.77 84.20
C LEU A 567 -115.63 1.96 83.54
N GLU A 568 -116.27 0.96 82.94
CA GLU A 568 -117.68 1.08 82.51
C GLU A 568 -118.63 1.37 83.70
N LYS A 569 -118.22 1.06 84.94
CA LYS A 569 -118.92 1.45 86.18
C LYS A 569 -118.50 2.83 86.72
N ALA A 570 -117.47 3.47 86.17
CA ALA A 570 -116.91 4.76 86.62
C ALA A 570 -116.93 5.86 85.55
N GLU A 571 -117.04 5.53 84.27
CA GLU A 571 -117.17 6.45 83.12
C GLU A 571 -118.55 7.15 83.11
N GLN A 572 -119.53 6.58 83.84
CA GLN A 572 -120.75 7.31 84.23
C GLN A 572 -120.51 8.47 85.22
N LYS A 573 -119.33 8.53 85.87
CA LYS A 573 -118.98 9.55 86.88
C LYS A 573 -117.95 10.56 86.39
N GLU A 574 -117.00 10.16 85.53
CA GLU A 574 -115.87 11.01 85.13
C GLU A 574 -116.12 11.89 83.88
N LYS A 575 -117.38 12.03 83.45
CA LYS A 575 -117.78 12.87 82.32
C LYS A 575 -117.79 14.39 82.63
N HIS A 576 -117.04 14.84 83.65
CA HIS A 576 -117.35 16.07 84.40
C HIS A 576 -116.32 17.22 84.25
N TYR A 577 -115.01 16.98 84.09
CA TYR A 577 -113.99 18.05 84.21
C TYR A 577 -112.90 18.12 83.11
N LEU A 578 -113.00 19.21 82.34
CA LEU A 578 -112.13 19.79 81.27
C LEU A 578 -110.71 20.17 81.80
N GLN A 579 -109.57 20.20 81.07
CA GLN A 579 -109.13 20.65 79.71
C GLN A 579 -108.64 22.14 79.63
N THR A 580 -107.47 22.48 79.01
CA THR A 580 -106.97 23.83 78.53
C THR A 580 -105.60 23.74 77.75
N MET A 581 -105.02 24.84 77.22
CA MET A 581 -103.79 24.97 76.35
C MET A 581 -102.86 26.17 76.77
N VAL A 582 -101.95 26.71 75.89
CA VAL A 582 -101.04 27.94 75.96
C VAL A 582 -99.49 27.61 75.86
N THR A 583 -98.51 28.31 75.22
CA THR A 583 -98.30 29.31 74.09
C THR A 583 -96.81 29.24 73.56
N LYS A 584 -96.29 30.22 72.77
CA LYS A 584 -94.96 30.27 72.06
C LYS A 584 -94.57 31.72 71.66
N GLU A 585 -93.31 32.18 71.84
CA GLU A 585 -92.93 33.59 71.44
C GLU A 585 -91.45 33.90 71.07
N THR A 586 -90.44 33.09 71.44
CA THR A 586 -89.01 33.53 71.49
C THR A 586 -88.17 33.49 70.18
N TYR A 587 -88.79 33.38 69.00
CA TYR A 587 -88.08 32.98 67.77
C TYR A 587 -87.48 34.12 66.93
N GLU A 588 -88.07 35.32 66.94
CA GLU A 588 -87.93 36.25 65.80
C GLU A 588 -86.74 37.22 65.87
N GLU A 589 -86.17 37.44 67.07
CA GLU A 589 -85.03 38.34 67.29
C GLU A 589 -83.72 37.84 66.63
N LEU A 590 -83.59 36.51 66.48
CA LEU A 590 -82.35 35.84 66.09
C LEU A 590 -82.03 36.02 64.59
N SER A 591 -83.05 36.04 63.73
CA SER A 591 -82.88 36.07 62.27
C SER A 591 -82.23 37.36 61.76
N ARG A 592 -82.46 38.50 62.42
CA ARG A 592 -82.07 39.83 61.91
C ARG A 592 -80.56 40.08 61.89
N LYS A 593 -79.79 39.35 62.73
CA LYS A 593 -78.32 39.49 62.81
C LYS A 593 -77.56 38.64 61.80
N SER A 594 -78.22 37.71 61.10
CA SER A 594 -77.54 36.80 60.16
C SER A 594 -77.14 37.46 58.84
N GLY A 595 -77.87 38.49 58.38
CA GLY A 595 -77.69 39.07 57.04
C GLY A 595 -76.36 39.81 56.87
N ALA A 596 -76.06 40.77 57.75
CA ALA A 596 -74.88 41.64 57.60
C ALA A 596 -73.53 40.89 57.63
N CYS A 597 -73.49 39.68 58.20
CA CYS A 597 -72.28 38.85 58.23
C CYS A 597 -72.01 38.11 56.90
N GLN A 598 -72.99 38.07 55.99
CA GLN A 598 -72.95 37.28 54.76
C GLN A 598 -72.36 38.06 53.56
N ASP A 599 -72.54 39.38 53.52
CA ASP A 599 -72.05 40.22 52.42
C ASP A 599 -70.52 40.43 52.47
N ASP A 600 -69.97 40.71 53.66
CA ASP A 600 -68.52 40.83 53.89
C ASP A 600 -67.76 39.54 53.52
N LEU A 601 -68.35 38.38 53.85
CA LEU A 601 -67.81 37.07 53.47
C LEU A 601 -67.73 36.91 51.95
N THR A 602 -68.73 37.41 51.23
CA THR A 602 -68.81 37.30 49.77
C THR A 602 -67.71 38.13 49.10
N GLN A 603 -67.51 39.39 49.52
CA GLN A 603 -66.46 40.25 48.95
C GLN A 603 -65.03 39.74 49.27
N ALA A 604 -64.83 39.07 50.40
CA ALA A 604 -63.56 38.43 50.73
C ALA A 604 -63.23 37.26 49.79
N LEU A 605 -64.23 36.44 49.45
CA LEU A 605 -64.08 35.29 48.55
C LEU A 605 -63.76 35.71 47.10
N GLU A 606 -64.35 36.80 46.59
CA GLU A 606 -64.04 37.32 45.25
C GLU A 606 -62.57 37.74 45.10
N LYS A 607 -62.04 38.48 46.09
CA LYS A 607 -60.64 38.91 46.13
C LYS A 607 -59.68 37.71 46.20
N LEU A 608 -60.02 36.70 47.00
CA LEU A 608 -59.25 35.45 47.11
C LEU A 608 -59.24 34.68 45.78
N ASN A 609 -60.38 34.60 45.09
CA ASN A 609 -60.49 33.96 43.78
C ASN A 609 -59.67 34.69 42.70
N HIS A 610 -59.66 36.03 42.70
CA HIS A 610 -58.87 36.81 41.76
C HIS A 610 -57.36 36.56 41.95
N ALA A 611 -56.84 36.72 43.17
CA ALA A 611 -55.44 36.44 43.50
C ALA A 611 -55.03 34.98 43.21
N THR A 612 -55.95 34.03 43.41
CA THR A 612 -55.74 32.62 43.04
C THR A 612 -55.62 32.43 41.53
N SER A 613 -56.36 33.21 40.73
CA SER A 613 -56.28 33.16 39.25
C SER A 613 -54.97 33.76 38.71
N GLU A 614 -54.52 34.87 39.29
CA GLU A 614 -53.24 35.52 38.95
C GLU A 614 -52.06 34.62 39.32
N THR A 615 -52.08 34.03 40.53
CA THR A 615 -51.07 33.06 40.99
C THR A 615 -50.94 31.89 40.02
N LYS A 616 -52.07 31.31 39.58
CA LYS A 616 -52.09 30.24 38.56
C LYS A 616 -51.57 30.70 37.19
N SER A 617 -51.64 32.00 36.87
CA SER A 617 -51.10 32.56 35.62
C SER A 617 -49.59 32.78 35.68
N LEU A 618 -49.11 33.36 36.79
CA LEU A 618 -47.67 33.54 37.04
C LEU A 618 -46.95 32.19 37.14
N GLN A 619 -47.56 31.17 37.78
CA GLN A 619 -47.03 29.81 37.81
C GLN A 619 -46.87 29.19 36.41
N ARG A 620 -47.85 29.39 35.51
CA ARG A 620 -47.75 28.94 34.11
C ARG A 620 -46.64 29.66 33.33
N SER A 621 -46.51 30.98 33.51
CA SER A 621 -45.46 31.77 32.87
C SER A 621 -44.05 31.40 33.37
N LEU A 622 -43.91 31.15 34.68
CA LEU A 622 -42.67 30.68 35.29
C LEU A 622 -42.28 29.31 34.76
N LEU A 623 -43.23 28.37 34.66
CA LEU A 623 -42.98 27.02 34.13
C LEU A 623 -42.48 27.08 32.67
N GLN A 624 -43.18 27.82 31.79
CA GLN A 624 -42.76 28.01 30.40
C GLN A 624 -41.38 28.69 30.26
N THR A 625 -41.00 29.53 31.22
CA THR A 625 -39.67 30.16 31.25
C THR A 625 -38.61 29.17 31.72
N GLN A 626 -38.92 28.29 32.67
CA GLN A 626 -38.04 27.20 33.10
C GLN A 626 -37.84 26.13 32.01
N GLU A 627 -38.90 25.79 31.26
CA GLU A 627 -38.83 24.88 30.10
C GLU A 627 -37.92 25.44 29.00
N LYS A 628 -38.07 26.72 28.64
CA LYS A 628 -37.19 27.42 27.70
C LYS A 628 -35.74 27.50 28.19
N LYS A 629 -35.52 27.72 29.49
CA LYS A 629 -34.17 27.71 30.08
C LYS A 629 -33.52 26.33 29.94
N ALA A 630 -34.23 25.26 30.31
CA ALA A 630 -33.72 23.90 30.23
C ALA A 630 -33.34 23.52 28.79
N HIS A 631 -34.17 23.86 27.80
CA HIS A 631 -33.87 23.63 26.38
C HIS A 631 -32.57 24.32 25.92
N LEU A 632 -32.30 25.54 26.38
CA LEU A 632 -31.05 26.26 26.06
C LEU A 632 -29.84 25.67 26.79
N GLU A 633 -30.01 25.15 28.01
CA GLU A 633 -28.97 24.43 28.74
C GLU A 633 -28.61 23.10 28.04
N ASP A 634 -29.61 22.36 27.57
CA ASP A 634 -29.42 21.14 26.75
C ASP A 634 -28.71 21.43 25.42
N GLU A 635 -29.04 22.54 24.74
CA GLU A 635 -28.34 22.96 23.52
C GLU A 635 -26.87 23.30 23.78
N ILE A 636 -26.56 24.05 24.85
CA ILE A 636 -25.18 24.40 25.22
C ILE A 636 -24.36 23.13 25.49
N ILE A 637 -24.92 22.15 26.21
CA ILE A 637 -24.27 20.86 26.46
C ILE A 637 -24.01 20.12 25.13
N ALA A 638 -24.98 20.12 24.20
CA ALA A 638 -24.81 19.51 22.89
C ALA A 638 -23.71 20.20 22.04
N TYR A 639 -23.56 21.52 22.13
CA TYR A 639 -22.45 22.24 21.48
C TYR A 639 -21.09 21.95 22.14
N GLU A 640 -21.03 21.89 23.47
CA GLU A 640 -19.81 21.49 24.19
C GLU A 640 -19.37 20.07 23.79
N GLU A 641 -20.30 19.11 23.68
CA GLU A 641 -19.98 17.76 23.25
C GLU A 641 -19.43 17.69 21.82
N ARG A 642 -20.01 18.46 20.87
CA ARG A 642 -19.48 18.57 19.50
C ARG A 642 -18.06 19.13 19.51
N MET A 643 -17.80 20.17 20.31
CA MET A 643 -16.48 20.77 20.44
C MET A 643 -15.47 19.81 21.10
N LYS A 644 -15.90 18.98 22.06
CA LYS A 644 -15.07 17.94 22.68
C LYS A 644 -14.72 16.82 21.68
N LYS A 645 -15.68 16.40 20.84
CA LYS A 645 -15.47 15.41 19.75
C LYS A 645 -14.44 15.92 18.71
N LEU A 646 -14.64 17.13 18.18
CA LEU A 646 -13.69 17.77 17.26
C LEU A 646 -12.26 17.92 17.84
N ASN A 647 -12.13 18.24 19.13
CA ASN A 647 -10.82 18.30 19.80
C ASN A 647 -10.16 16.93 20.01
N MET A 648 -10.93 15.84 20.04
CA MET A 648 -10.40 14.47 20.07
C MET A 648 -9.97 14.01 18.67
N GLU A 649 -10.74 14.35 17.64
CA GLU A 649 -10.40 14.12 16.23
C GLU A 649 -9.12 14.89 15.83
N LEU A 650 -8.98 16.16 16.23
CA LEU A 650 -7.76 16.95 16.03
C LEU A 650 -6.52 16.29 16.68
N LYS A 651 -6.68 15.65 17.84
CA LYS A 651 -5.59 14.94 18.52
C LYS A 651 -5.23 13.61 17.87
N LYS A 652 -6.20 12.93 17.24
CA LYS A 652 -5.92 11.77 16.37
C LYS A 652 -5.10 12.21 15.15
N LEU A 653 -5.56 13.25 14.44
CA LEU A 653 -4.86 13.92 13.33
C LEU A 653 -3.40 14.26 13.64
N GLN A 654 -3.11 14.77 14.84
CA GLN A 654 -1.74 15.04 15.26
C GLN A 654 -0.93 13.76 15.52
N GLY A 655 -1.52 12.72 16.13
CA GLY A 655 -0.86 11.44 16.40
C GLY A 655 -0.53 10.64 15.14
N PHE A 656 -1.48 10.51 14.22
CA PHE A 656 -1.25 9.78 12.96
C PHE A 656 -0.33 10.55 12.00
N HIS A 657 -0.31 11.89 12.04
CA HIS A 657 0.71 12.68 11.35
C HIS A 657 2.12 12.38 11.89
N GLN A 658 2.31 12.35 13.21
CA GLN A 658 3.61 12.00 13.83
C GLN A 658 4.02 10.55 13.51
N GLN A 659 3.08 9.61 13.49
CA GLN A 659 3.36 8.24 13.07
C GLN A 659 3.79 8.18 11.59
N SER A 660 3.12 8.90 10.69
CA SER A 660 3.49 8.97 9.28
C SER A 660 4.87 9.58 9.05
N GLU A 661 5.31 10.55 9.87
CA GLU A 661 6.66 11.11 9.80
C GLU A 661 7.72 10.07 10.22
N LEU A 662 7.46 9.30 11.29
CA LEU A 662 8.33 8.21 11.73
C LEU A 662 8.42 7.08 10.69
N GLU A 663 7.33 6.76 10.01
CA GLU A 663 7.31 5.77 8.93
C GLU A 663 8.07 6.26 7.69
N VAL A 664 7.90 7.53 7.28
CA VAL A 664 8.70 8.15 6.20
C VAL A 664 10.19 8.10 6.52
N HIS A 665 10.61 8.52 7.72
CA HIS A 665 12.01 8.46 8.12
C HIS A 665 12.58 7.03 8.16
N ALA A 666 11.75 6.01 8.44
CA ALA A 666 12.16 4.62 8.34
C ALA A 666 12.35 4.17 6.87
N PHE A 667 11.54 4.67 5.93
CA PHE A 667 11.72 4.43 4.50
C PHE A 667 12.94 5.18 3.94
N ASP A 668 13.15 6.44 4.29
CA ASP A 668 14.32 7.24 3.89
C ASP A 668 15.62 6.52 4.26
N LYS A 669 15.73 6.09 5.53
CA LYS A 669 16.89 5.34 6.01
C LYS A 669 17.09 4.02 5.25
N LYS A 670 16.01 3.30 4.94
CA LYS A 670 16.08 2.06 4.16
C LYS A 670 16.52 2.31 2.71
N LEU A 671 16.14 3.43 2.11
CA LEU A 671 16.63 3.87 0.80
C LEU A 671 18.12 4.23 0.84
N GLU A 672 18.59 4.89 1.91
CA GLU A 672 20.01 5.17 2.13
C GLU A 672 20.84 3.88 2.32
N GLU A 673 20.34 2.92 3.11
CA GLU A 673 20.94 1.60 3.29
C GLU A 673 21.01 0.79 1.98
N MET A 674 19.96 0.82 1.15
CA MET A 674 19.99 0.16 -0.17
C MET A 674 20.89 0.88 -1.17
N SER A 675 20.91 2.21 -1.17
CA SER A 675 21.80 3.01 -2.03
C SER A 675 23.28 2.74 -1.71
N SER A 676 23.60 2.63 -0.41
CA SER A 676 24.92 2.25 0.09
C SER A 676 25.34 0.85 -0.38
N GLN A 677 24.41 -0.11 -0.37
CA GLN A 677 24.65 -1.46 -0.90
C GLN A 677 24.88 -1.46 -2.41
N VAL A 678 24.08 -0.74 -3.20
CA VAL A 678 24.27 -0.61 -4.65
C VAL A 678 25.64 -0.02 -4.98
N LEU A 679 26.06 1.03 -4.26
CA LEU A 679 27.38 1.63 -4.42
C LEU A 679 28.52 0.64 -4.09
N GLN A 680 28.34 -0.21 -3.07
CA GLN A 680 29.27 -1.28 -2.72
C GLN A 680 29.34 -2.37 -3.81
N TRP A 681 28.21 -2.81 -4.35
CA TRP A 681 28.15 -3.77 -5.47
C TRP A 681 28.80 -3.21 -6.74
N GLN A 682 28.53 -1.95 -7.08
CA GLN A 682 29.15 -1.28 -8.23
C GLN A 682 30.68 -1.20 -8.08
N LYS A 683 31.17 -0.89 -6.88
CA LYS A 683 32.60 -0.87 -6.56
C LYS A 683 33.23 -2.26 -6.61
N GLN A 684 32.52 -3.29 -6.16
CA GLN A 684 32.98 -4.68 -6.26
C GLN A 684 33.09 -5.13 -7.73
N HIS A 685 32.06 -4.86 -8.53
CA HIS A 685 32.06 -5.17 -9.96
C HIS A 685 33.21 -4.50 -10.73
N GLN A 686 33.56 -3.24 -10.39
CA GLN A 686 34.75 -2.58 -10.94
C GLN A 686 36.07 -3.26 -10.54
N ASN A 687 36.17 -3.86 -9.35
CA ASN A 687 37.35 -4.60 -8.93
C ASN A 687 37.43 -5.95 -9.65
N ASP A 688 36.30 -6.64 -9.80
CA ASP A 688 36.21 -7.92 -10.51
C ASP A 688 36.55 -7.77 -12.00
N LEU A 689 36.09 -6.69 -12.65
CA LEU A 689 36.48 -6.33 -14.02
C LEU A 689 38.00 -6.15 -14.17
N LYS A 690 38.65 -5.44 -13.23
CA LYS A 690 40.11 -5.26 -13.24
C LYS A 690 40.86 -6.58 -13.03
N MET A 691 40.35 -7.47 -12.18
CA MET A 691 40.91 -8.80 -11.94
C MET A 691 40.74 -9.73 -13.16
N LEU A 692 39.63 -9.61 -13.90
CA LEU A 692 39.42 -10.32 -15.16
C LEU A 692 40.36 -9.82 -16.26
N ALA A 693 40.50 -8.50 -16.44
CA ALA A 693 41.44 -7.93 -17.41
C ALA A 693 42.89 -8.37 -17.15
N ALA A 694 43.35 -8.34 -15.91
CA ALA A 694 44.69 -8.83 -15.53
C ALA A 694 44.89 -10.35 -15.79
N LYS A 695 43.80 -11.15 -15.84
CA LYS A 695 43.85 -12.57 -16.22
C LYS A 695 43.80 -12.79 -17.72
N GLU A 696 43.13 -11.93 -18.49
CA GLU A 696 43.21 -11.93 -19.96
C GLU A 696 44.62 -11.52 -20.44
N GLU A 697 45.30 -10.65 -19.70
CA GLU A 697 46.69 -10.27 -19.95
C GLU A 697 47.63 -11.48 -19.72
N GLN A 698 47.56 -12.15 -18.56
CA GLN A 698 48.30 -13.40 -18.30
C GLN A 698 48.00 -14.52 -19.29
N LEU A 699 46.73 -14.65 -19.74
CA LEU A 699 46.37 -15.62 -20.77
C LEU A 699 47.02 -15.31 -22.12
N ARG A 700 47.19 -14.03 -22.45
CA ARG A 700 47.85 -13.57 -23.67
C ARG A 700 49.35 -13.80 -23.62
N GLU A 701 50.00 -13.54 -22.48
CA GLU A 701 51.40 -13.87 -22.24
C GLU A 701 51.65 -15.38 -22.49
N PHE A 702 50.86 -16.27 -21.87
CA PHE A 702 50.95 -17.72 -22.13
C PHE A 702 50.64 -18.11 -23.58
N GLN A 703 49.81 -17.33 -24.28
CA GLN A 703 49.46 -17.58 -25.68
C GLN A 703 50.61 -17.20 -26.62
N GLU A 704 51.32 -16.11 -26.33
CA GLU A 704 52.55 -15.68 -27.02
C GLU A 704 53.74 -16.61 -26.72
N GLU A 705 53.91 -17.06 -25.47
CA GLU A 705 54.85 -18.13 -25.11
C GLU A 705 54.57 -19.40 -25.93
N MET A 706 53.31 -19.83 -26.02
CA MET A 706 52.89 -21.02 -26.78
C MET A 706 53.04 -20.88 -28.30
N THR A 707 52.98 -19.67 -28.88
CA THR A 707 53.37 -19.47 -30.28
C THR A 707 54.88 -19.51 -30.45
N THR A 708 55.64 -18.86 -29.56
CA THR A 708 57.11 -18.86 -29.59
C THR A 708 57.67 -20.29 -29.47
N LEU A 709 57.09 -21.11 -28.60
CA LEU A 709 57.48 -22.51 -28.43
C LEU A 709 57.20 -23.37 -29.70
N LYS A 710 56.13 -23.06 -30.44
CA LYS A 710 55.82 -23.71 -31.73
C LYS A 710 56.78 -23.29 -32.84
N GLU A 711 57.16 -22.02 -32.90
CA GLU A 711 58.15 -21.55 -33.88
C GLU A 711 59.53 -22.18 -33.64
N ASN A 712 59.93 -22.35 -32.39
CA ASN A 712 61.15 -23.08 -32.02
C ASN A 712 61.07 -24.57 -32.42
N LEU A 713 59.95 -25.26 -32.18
CA LEU A 713 59.76 -26.65 -32.64
C LEU A 713 59.79 -26.77 -34.18
N LEU A 714 59.23 -25.79 -34.90
CA LEU A 714 59.30 -25.69 -36.37
C LEU A 714 60.70 -25.32 -36.90
N ALA A 715 61.63 -24.91 -36.03
CA ALA A 715 63.05 -24.77 -36.34
C ALA A 715 63.79 -26.10 -36.12
N ASP A 716 63.56 -26.79 -35.01
CA ASP A 716 64.11 -28.15 -34.74
C ASP A 716 63.70 -29.15 -35.85
N GLU A 717 62.46 -29.11 -36.33
CA GLU A 717 62.00 -29.93 -37.46
C GLU A 717 62.78 -29.66 -38.77
N LYS A 718 63.38 -28.48 -38.94
CA LYS A 718 64.23 -28.14 -40.10
C LYS A 718 65.68 -28.59 -39.94
N GLU A 719 66.22 -28.64 -38.71
CA GLU A 719 67.56 -29.19 -38.45
C GLU A 719 67.58 -30.73 -38.49
N THR A 720 66.45 -31.39 -38.23
CA THR A 720 66.33 -32.87 -38.13
C THR A 720 66.43 -33.61 -39.48
N CYS A 721 66.80 -32.93 -40.58
CA CYS A 721 66.73 -33.45 -41.96
C CYS A 721 67.80 -34.50 -42.36
N CYS A 722 68.43 -35.18 -41.39
CA CYS A 722 69.60 -36.04 -41.59
C CYS A 722 69.52 -37.40 -40.87
N LEU A 723 68.92 -38.42 -41.50
CA LEU A 723 69.41 -39.82 -41.63
C LEU A 723 68.33 -40.74 -42.28
N PRO A 724 68.67 -41.91 -42.86
CA PRO A 724 67.87 -42.49 -43.95
C PRO A 724 66.83 -43.58 -43.60
N GLN A 725 65.81 -43.60 -44.46
CA GLN A 725 64.70 -44.55 -44.58
C GLN A 725 65.12 -46.02 -44.78
N ARG A 726 64.42 -46.99 -44.14
CA ARG A 726 64.61 -48.44 -44.42
C ARG A 726 63.36 -49.34 -44.30
N SER A 727 62.58 -49.35 -45.38
CA SER A 727 62.06 -50.54 -46.11
C SER A 727 61.42 -51.76 -45.40
N ILE A 728 60.33 -52.24 -46.03
CA ILE A 728 59.78 -53.62 -46.09
C ILE A 728 58.72 -54.03 -45.05
N ALA A 729 57.61 -54.56 -45.57
CA ALA A 729 56.41 -54.99 -44.83
C ALA A 729 56.54 -56.39 -44.22
N LYS A 730 55.84 -56.61 -43.08
CA LYS A 730 55.40 -57.96 -42.64
C LYS A 730 54.23 -57.93 -41.63
N ASP A 731 53.37 -56.91 -41.71
CA ASP A 731 52.43 -56.55 -40.65
C ASP A 731 51.06 -57.19 -40.82
N THR A 732 50.90 -58.37 -40.21
CA THR A 732 49.57 -58.96 -39.94
C THR A 732 49.58 -59.76 -38.64
N CYS A 733 50.65 -60.53 -38.39
CA CYS A 733 50.86 -61.23 -37.11
C CYS A 733 51.39 -60.32 -35.99
N ARG A 734 52.06 -59.21 -36.33
CA ARG A 734 52.51 -58.21 -35.34
C ARG A 734 51.32 -57.41 -34.80
N LEU A 735 50.53 -56.85 -35.72
CA LEU A 735 49.30 -56.10 -35.42
C LEU A 735 48.28 -56.87 -34.56
N HIS A 736 48.19 -58.20 -34.67
CA HIS A 736 47.33 -58.97 -33.76
C HIS A 736 47.88 -59.00 -32.32
N ARG A 737 49.17 -59.30 -32.12
CA ARG A 737 49.78 -59.19 -30.78
C ARG A 737 49.78 -57.77 -30.23
N GLU A 738 49.92 -56.77 -31.09
CA GLU A 738 49.87 -55.37 -30.71
C GLU A 738 48.44 -54.94 -30.35
N ASN A 739 47.41 -55.41 -31.06
CA ASN A 739 46.01 -55.25 -30.66
C ASN A 739 45.68 -56.01 -29.37
N ASP A 740 46.13 -57.25 -29.19
CA ASP A 740 45.93 -58.01 -27.95
C ASP A 740 46.62 -57.30 -26.78
N GLN A 741 47.82 -56.75 -26.98
CA GLN A 741 48.54 -55.96 -25.98
C GLN A 741 47.86 -54.60 -25.72
N ILE A 742 47.33 -53.93 -26.74
CA ILE A 742 46.54 -52.70 -26.59
C ILE A 742 45.25 -52.99 -25.81
N MET A 743 44.55 -54.09 -26.11
CA MET A 743 43.38 -54.53 -25.36
C MET A 743 43.73 -54.87 -23.90
N CYS A 744 44.83 -55.57 -23.64
CA CYS A 744 45.32 -55.82 -22.28
C CYS A 744 45.69 -54.50 -21.56
N ASN A 745 46.36 -53.58 -22.25
CA ASN A 745 46.73 -52.26 -21.71
C ASN A 745 45.50 -51.38 -21.47
N MET A 746 44.46 -51.48 -22.30
CA MET A 746 43.22 -50.69 -22.20
C MET A 746 42.26 -51.27 -21.15
N GLU A 747 42.19 -52.60 -21.01
CA GLU A 747 41.60 -53.26 -19.85
C GLU A 747 42.33 -52.90 -18.57
N GLN A 748 43.67 -52.88 -18.58
CA GLN A 748 44.45 -52.49 -17.41
C GLN A 748 44.25 -51.01 -17.08
N TRP A 749 44.25 -50.11 -18.07
CA TRP A 749 43.92 -48.70 -17.87
C TRP A 749 42.49 -48.53 -17.34
N ALA A 750 41.51 -49.32 -17.80
CA ALA A 750 40.15 -49.30 -17.26
C ALA A 750 40.09 -49.83 -15.80
N LYS A 751 40.87 -50.86 -15.45
CA LYS A 751 41.02 -51.36 -14.08
C LYS A 751 41.71 -50.32 -13.19
N GLU A 752 42.75 -49.66 -13.69
CA GLU A 752 43.48 -48.59 -13.00
C GLU A 752 42.63 -47.34 -12.82
N GLN A 753 41.84 -46.94 -13.82
CA GLN A 753 40.85 -45.85 -13.71
C GLN A 753 39.72 -46.19 -12.75
N LYS A 754 39.25 -47.46 -12.72
CA LYS A 754 38.29 -47.90 -11.72
C LYS A 754 38.88 -47.80 -10.30
N VAL A 755 40.11 -48.26 -10.11
CA VAL A 755 40.83 -48.15 -8.82
C VAL A 755 41.18 -46.70 -8.48
N ALA A 756 41.47 -45.84 -9.46
CA ALA A 756 41.73 -44.42 -9.24
C ALA A 756 40.45 -43.68 -8.84
N ASN A 757 39.33 -43.90 -9.52
CA ASN A 757 38.02 -43.37 -9.17
C ASN A 757 37.49 -43.93 -7.85
N GLU A 758 37.79 -45.18 -7.51
CA GLU A 758 37.46 -45.76 -6.21
C GLU A 758 38.34 -45.18 -5.08
N LYS A 759 39.64 -44.97 -5.32
CA LYS A 759 40.52 -44.20 -4.41
C LYS A 759 40.09 -42.75 -4.27
N LEU A 760 39.61 -42.11 -5.35
CA LEU A 760 39.13 -40.73 -5.33
C LEU A 760 37.77 -40.61 -4.65
N GLY A 761 36.86 -41.55 -4.86
CA GLY A 761 35.59 -41.67 -4.13
C GLY A 761 35.79 -42.02 -2.66
N ASN A 762 36.81 -42.82 -2.30
CA ASN A 762 37.21 -43.05 -0.92
C ASN A 762 37.87 -41.80 -0.30
N LYS A 763 38.72 -41.07 -1.03
CA LYS A 763 39.20 -39.74 -0.61
C LYS A 763 38.05 -38.76 -0.42
N LEU A 764 37.03 -38.76 -1.29
CA LEU A 764 35.87 -37.87 -1.19
C LEU A 764 35.00 -38.26 0.03
N ARG A 765 34.78 -39.55 0.27
CA ARG A 765 34.09 -40.04 1.48
C ARG A 765 34.85 -39.69 2.76
N GLU A 766 36.17 -39.90 2.80
CA GLU A 766 36.98 -39.49 3.95
C GLU A 766 37.10 -37.97 4.06
N GLN A 767 37.11 -37.19 2.97
CA GLN A 767 37.02 -35.72 3.02
C GLN A 767 35.66 -35.25 3.56
N VAL A 768 34.54 -35.83 3.14
CA VAL A 768 33.20 -35.53 3.70
C VAL A 768 33.14 -35.90 5.19
N LYS A 769 33.76 -37.02 5.58
CA LYS A 769 33.87 -37.47 6.98
C LYS A 769 34.82 -36.59 7.81
N TYR A 770 35.89 -36.07 7.20
CA TYR A 770 36.82 -35.11 7.80
C TYR A 770 36.20 -33.71 7.89
N ILE A 771 35.38 -33.30 6.92
CA ILE A 771 34.54 -32.10 6.98
C ILE A 771 33.50 -32.25 8.10
N ALA A 772 32.82 -33.40 8.20
CA ALA A 772 31.90 -33.68 9.31
C ALA A 772 32.62 -33.63 10.68
N LYS A 773 33.84 -34.17 10.78
CA LYS A 773 34.67 -34.06 11.99
C LYS A 773 35.10 -32.61 12.27
N LEU A 774 35.59 -31.86 11.29
CA LEU A 774 35.94 -30.44 11.45
C LEU A 774 34.72 -29.57 11.83
N THR A 775 33.53 -29.92 11.34
CA THR A 775 32.27 -29.25 11.68
C THR A 775 31.76 -29.63 13.07
N GLY A 776 32.12 -30.81 13.60
CA GLY A 776 31.79 -31.26 14.95
C GLY A 776 32.83 -30.96 16.03
N GLU A 777 34.11 -30.79 15.68
CA GLU A 777 35.23 -30.71 16.63
C GLU A 777 35.97 -29.35 16.63
N LYS A 778 35.51 -28.34 15.87
CA LYS A 778 36.08 -26.97 15.90
C LYS A 778 35.06 -25.81 15.78
N GLU A 779 34.52 -25.41 16.93
CA GLU A 779 34.40 -23.99 17.28
C GLU A 779 35.74 -23.53 17.94
N PRO A 780 36.07 -22.23 18.00
CA PRO A 780 36.08 -21.29 16.88
C PRO A 780 37.39 -20.46 16.81
N SER A 781 37.67 -19.82 15.67
CA SER A 781 38.71 -18.78 15.58
C SER A 781 38.36 -17.66 14.61
N SER A 782 38.05 -16.48 15.18
CA SER A 782 38.39 -15.11 14.73
C SER A 782 38.64 -14.86 13.22
N ALA A 783 37.97 -13.91 12.56
CA ALA A 783 37.48 -12.64 13.12
C ALA A 783 35.96 -12.39 13.02
N SER A 784 35.30 -12.77 11.92
CA SER A 784 33.96 -12.23 11.57
C SER A 784 32.81 -12.62 12.53
N ARG A 785 32.93 -13.72 13.28
CA ARG A 785 31.86 -14.16 14.22
C ARG A 785 31.86 -13.44 15.57
N GLN A 786 32.94 -12.78 15.99
CA GLN A 786 33.00 -12.16 17.32
C GLN A 786 32.15 -10.89 17.44
N HIS A 787 31.84 -10.20 16.33
CA HIS A 787 30.86 -9.10 16.36
C HIS A 787 29.43 -9.62 16.49
N THR A 788 29.04 -10.63 15.69
CA THR A 788 27.67 -11.14 15.65
C THR A 788 27.30 -11.97 16.88
N SER A 789 28.23 -12.74 17.47
CA SER A 789 27.95 -13.47 18.72
C SER A 789 27.96 -12.57 19.95
N ARG A 790 28.82 -11.54 20.01
CA ARG A 790 28.73 -10.52 21.05
C ARG A 790 27.44 -9.72 20.94
N LEU A 791 27.02 -9.33 19.74
CA LEU A 791 25.70 -8.71 19.53
C LEU A 791 24.57 -9.65 19.95
N SER A 792 24.54 -10.91 19.50
CA SER A 792 23.47 -11.86 19.86
C SER A 792 23.41 -12.12 21.38
N CYS A 793 24.53 -12.35 22.04
CA CYS A 793 24.57 -12.58 23.48
C CYS A 793 24.31 -11.30 24.30
N ALA A 794 24.75 -10.13 23.82
CA ALA A 794 24.41 -8.85 24.44
C ALA A 794 22.92 -8.52 24.23
N SER A 795 22.33 -8.79 23.07
CA SER A 795 20.90 -8.64 22.81
C SER A 795 20.06 -9.62 23.63
N HIS A 796 20.51 -10.86 23.83
CA HIS A 796 19.80 -11.82 24.68
C HIS A 796 19.91 -11.46 26.17
N SER A 797 21.09 -11.03 26.62
CA SER A 797 21.30 -10.47 27.97
C SER A 797 20.52 -9.17 28.18
N HIS A 798 20.44 -8.29 27.18
CA HIS A 798 19.69 -7.04 27.23
C HIS A 798 18.18 -7.31 27.22
N LEU A 799 17.68 -8.22 26.38
CA LEU A 799 16.28 -8.68 26.43
C LEU A 799 15.94 -9.33 27.76
N HIS A 800 16.85 -10.12 28.36
CA HIS A 800 16.64 -10.70 29.68
C HIS A 800 16.62 -9.63 30.79
N ASN A 801 17.53 -8.66 30.76
CA ASN A 801 17.55 -7.53 31.69
C ASN A 801 16.34 -6.59 31.51
N VAL A 802 15.91 -6.33 30.27
CA VAL A 802 14.68 -5.57 29.95
C VAL A 802 13.44 -6.34 30.41
N MET A 803 13.40 -7.66 30.25
CA MET A 803 12.31 -8.51 30.77
C MET A 803 12.27 -8.51 32.31
N LEU A 804 13.42 -8.55 32.99
CA LEU A 804 13.52 -8.42 34.44
C LEU A 804 13.12 -7.02 34.92
N HIS A 805 13.55 -5.95 34.23
CA HIS A 805 13.12 -4.58 34.51
C HIS A 805 11.61 -4.41 34.31
N LEU A 806 11.05 -4.89 33.20
CA LEU A 806 9.61 -4.86 32.94
C LEU A 806 8.83 -5.71 33.96
N GLN A 807 9.38 -6.82 34.46
CA GLN A 807 8.77 -7.58 35.56
C GLN A 807 8.83 -6.80 36.88
N GLN A 808 9.95 -6.15 37.24
CA GLN A 808 10.03 -5.29 38.42
C GLN A 808 9.11 -4.08 38.32
N GLU A 809 9.02 -3.45 37.15
CA GLU A 809 8.17 -2.29 36.90
C GLU A 809 6.68 -2.66 36.89
N ASN A 810 6.28 -3.79 36.27
CA ASN A 810 4.93 -4.32 36.42
C ASN A 810 4.61 -4.66 37.89
N LYS A 811 5.57 -5.18 38.65
CA LYS A 811 5.39 -5.46 40.08
C LYS A 811 5.20 -4.17 40.89
N LYS A 812 5.97 -3.11 40.57
CA LYS A 812 5.86 -1.76 41.14
C LYS A 812 4.53 -1.08 40.77
N LEU A 813 4.14 -1.11 39.50
CA LEU A 813 2.87 -0.58 39.00
C LEU A 813 1.68 -1.35 39.58
N LYS A 814 1.80 -2.67 39.81
CA LYS A 814 0.77 -3.45 40.51
C LYS A 814 0.65 -3.04 41.98
N THR A 815 1.75 -2.79 42.68
CA THR A 815 1.69 -2.21 44.04
C THR A 815 1.09 -0.80 44.03
N GLU A 816 1.47 0.08 43.10
CA GLU A 816 0.83 1.40 42.97
C GLU A 816 -0.66 1.31 42.62
N MET A 817 -1.08 0.34 41.81
CA MET A 817 -2.49 0.15 41.45
C MET A 817 -3.33 -0.31 42.64
N GLU A 818 -2.83 -1.24 43.46
CA GLU A 818 -3.54 -1.61 44.69
C GLU A 818 -3.48 -0.45 45.72
N GLU A 819 -2.38 0.31 45.81
CA GLU A 819 -2.32 1.51 46.65
C GLU A 819 -3.29 2.62 46.17
N LYS A 820 -3.47 2.78 44.85
CA LYS A 820 -4.43 3.71 44.23
C LYS A 820 -5.87 3.22 44.39
N LYS A 821 -6.16 1.92 44.32
CA LYS A 821 -7.46 1.32 44.68
C LYS A 821 -7.82 1.60 46.14
N MET A 822 -6.89 1.35 47.07
CA MET A 822 -7.08 1.63 48.50
C MET A 822 -7.27 3.12 48.80
N LYS A 823 -6.96 4.02 47.85
CA LYS A 823 -7.18 5.47 47.91
C LYS A 823 -8.39 5.97 47.10
N ALA A 824 -9.14 5.08 46.42
CA ALA A 824 -10.24 5.44 45.52
C ALA A 824 -11.57 4.76 45.92
N GLY A 825 -12.38 5.45 46.73
CA GLY A 825 -13.71 4.98 47.13
C GLY A 825 -14.78 5.03 46.01
N PRO A 826 -15.85 4.22 46.08
CA PRO A 826 -16.75 3.98 44.94
C PRO A 826 -18.02 4.88 44.89
N PRO A 827 -18.36 5.48 43.73
CA PRO A 827 -19.68 6.06 43.45
C PRO A 827 -20.60 5.12 42.61
N LYS A 828 -21.90 5.45 42.52
CA LYS A 828 -22.96 4.59 41.93
C LYS A 828 -23.56 5.18 40.63
N LEU A 829 -24.18 4.31 39.81
CA LEU A 829 -24.95 4.63 38.60
C LEU A 829 -26.47 4.71 38.87
N CYS A 830 -27.22 5.43 38.02
CA CYS A 830 -28.65 5.17 37.77
C CYS A 830 -29.16 5.82 36.45
N THR A 831 -30.26 5.30 35.86
CA THR A 831 -30.90 5.85 34.65
C THR A 831 -32.44 5.72 34.71
N LYS A 832 -33.18 6.68 34.14
CA LYS A 832 -34.59 7.01 34.46
C LYS A 832 -35.61 6.59 33.38
N ALA A 833 -36.88 6.32 33.75
CA ALA A 833 -37.88 5.75 32.81
C ALA A 833 -39.40 6.09 33.12
N ILE A 834 -40.33 6.10 32.12
CA ILE A 834 -41.71 6.73 32.03
C ILE A 834 -42.97 5.81 32.25
N CYS A 835 -43.98 5.71 31.32
CA CYS A 835 -45.43 5.33 31.52
C CYS A 835 -46.15 4.83 30.20
N PRO A 836 -47.49 4.46 30.09
CA PRO A 836 -48.65 4.59 31.01
C PRO A 836 -49.78 3.47 31.06
N SER A 837 -50.81 3.71 31.91
CA SER A 837 -52.28 3.32 31.80
C SER A 837 -52.77 1.96 32.39
N LYS A 838 -54.03 1.73 32.85
CA LYS A 838 -55.33 2.46 32.70
C LYS A 838 -56.43 1.98 33.71
N VAL A 839 -57.49 2.79 33.94
CA VAL A 839 -58.86 2.50 34.50
C VAL A 839 -59.10 2.55 36.04
N GLU A 840 -60.30 3.03 36.41
CA GLU A 840 -60.98 3.29 37.72
C GLU A 840 -61.93 2.10 38.14
N PRO A 841 -62.93 2.13 39.10
CA PRO A 841 -63.59 3.25 39.83
C PRO A 841 -64.03 3.07 41.33
N THR A 842 -64.23 4.18 42.07
CA THR A 842 -65.14 4.39 43.24
C THR A 842 -64.91 3.61 44.57
N GLN A 843 -65.36 4.04 45.78
CA GLN A 843 -66.44 4.99 46.16
C GLN A 843 -66.32 5.59 47.61
N LYS A 844 -66.60 6.91 47.78
CA LYS A 844 -66.86 7.68 49.06
C LYS A 844 -65.71 7.73 50.10
N GLY A 845 -65.48 8.79 50.88
CA GLY A 845 -66.03 10.17 50.96
C GLY A 845 -65.00 11.10 51.66
N ARG A 846 -65.18 12.41 51.90
CA ARG A 846 -66.38 13.23 52.18
C ARG A 846 -66.02 14.74 52.10
N VAL A 847 -66.78 15.55 51.33
CA VAL A 847 -66.99 17.04 51.46
C VAL A 847 -65.74 17.95 51.46
N CYS A 848 -65.52 18.93 50.56
CA CYS A 848 -66.24 19.46 49.38
C CYS A 848 -65.27 20.33 48.54
N GLY A 849 -65.60 20.95 47.39
CA GLY A 849 -66.84 20.96 46.60
C GLY A 849 -67.00 22.21 45.70
N VAL A 850 -68.18 22.37 45.11
CA VAL A 850 -68.78 23.59 44.49
C VAL A 850 -68.07 24.28 43.30
N LEU A 851 -68.44 23.83 42.08
CA LEU A 851 -68.69 24.57 40.82
C LEU A 851 -67.54 25.38 40.12
N GLY A 852 -67.43 25.38 38.77
CA GLY A 852 -68.12 24.58 37.74
C GLY A 852 -67.97 25.13 36.30
N TRP A 853 -68.30 24.30 35.29
CA TRP A 853 -68.52 24.61 33.84
C TRP A 853 -67.29 25.14 33.03
N ARG A 854 -66.73 24.43 32.03
CA ARG A 854 -67.24 23.95 30.72
C ARG A 854 -67.22 25.04 29.61
N GLY A 855 -66.29 24.95 28.65
CA GLY A 855 -66.29 25.76 27.42
C GLY A 855 -65.13 25.52 26.44
N THR A 856 -65.37 24.74 25.38
CA THR A 856 -64.67 24.74 24.06
C THR A 856 -65.34 25.79 23.12
N PRO A 857 -64.96 26.04 21.85
CA PRO A 857 -63.96 25.40 20.95
C PRO A 857 -63.09 26.38 20.10
N GLN A 858 -62.49 25.85 19.01
CA GLN A 858 -61.97 26.51 17.78
C GLN A 858 -60.66 27.34 17.89
N ASP A 859 -59.63 27.22 17.02
CA ASP A 859 -59.44 26.81 15.59
C ASP A 859 -59.28 28.02 14.62
N MET A 860 -58.58 27.79 13.49
CA MET A 860 -58.15 28.68 12.38
C MET A 860 -56.65 28.96 12.25
N THR A 861 -56.06 28.27 11.26
CA THR A 861 -55.10 28.71 10.23
C THR A 861 -54.64 30.18 10.18
N HIS A 862 -53.37 30.42 9.83
CA HIS A 862 -53.00 30.92 8.48
C HIS A 862 -51.48 30.84 8.19
N ARG A 863 -51.11 30.92 6.90
CA ARG A 863 -49.72 30.88 6.34
C ARG A 863 -49.48 32.13 5.50
N MET A 864 -48.32 32.79 5.63
CA MET A 864 -47.71 33.61 4.56
C MET A 864 -46.23 33.99 4.84
N ASP A 865 -45.41 34.02 3.80
CA ASP A 865 -44.07 34.63 3.76
C ASP A 865 -44.14 36.13 3.37
N ILE A 866 -43.07 36.92 3.59
CA ILE A 866 -42.51 37.90 2.62
C ILE A 866 -41.20 38.57 3.10
N THR A 867 -40.43 39.11 2.13
CA THR A 867 -38.99 39.43 2.11
C THR A 867 -38.56 40.88 2.44
N LYS A 868 -37.24 41.09 2.65
CA LYS A 868 -36.44 42.36 2.58
C LYS A 868 -36.52 43.30 3.81
N TYR A 869 -35.64 44.30 4.05
CA TYR A 869 -34.72 45.10 3.18
C TYR A 869 -33.56 45.80 4.00
N ILE A 870 -32.48 46.26 3.32
CA ILE A 870 -31.44 47.28 3.72
C ILE A 870 -30.37 46.84 4.76
N GLY A 871 -29.06 47.17 4.66
CA GLY A 871 -28.28 47.67 3.51
C GLY A 871 -26.94 48.40 3.78
N VAL A 872 -25.93 48.14 2.92
CA VAL A 872 -24.79 49.01 2.45
C VAL A 872 -23.62 49.37 3.43
N PRO A 873 -22.43 49.90 2.98
CA PRO A 873 -21.12 49.30 3.34
C PRO A 873 -20.00 50.31 3.75
N HIS A 874 -18.72 49.89 3.74
CA HIS A 874 -17.58 50.77 3.37
C HIS A 874 -16.35 50.01 2.81
N CYS A 875 -15.61 50.67 1.91
CA CYS A 875 -14.31 50.27 1.34
C CYS A 875 -13.15 50.72 2.28
N SER A 876 -11.84 50.58 2.01
CA SER A 876 -11.02 50.11 0.88
C SER A 876 -9.57 49.90 1.37
N GLY A 877 -8.69 49.19 0.64
CA GLY A 877 -7.25 49.23 0.92
C GLY A 877 -6.40 48.18 0.21
N SER A 878 -5.39 48.62 -0.54
CA SER A 878 -4.40 47.76 -1.22
C SER A 878 -3.03 48.44 -1.22
N SER A 879 -1.96 47.69 -0.92
CA SER A 879 -0.58 48.06 -1.23
C SER A 879 0.31 46.82 -1.34
N TYR A 880 0.99 46.67 -2.46
CA TYR A 880 2.14 45.76 -2.61
C TYR A 880 3.39 46.39 -1.98
N CYS A 881 4.22 45.54 -1.38
CA CYS A 881 5.69 45.61 -1.34
C CYS A 881 6.19 44.16 -1.28
#